data_AF-A0A3B9ESZ2-F1
#
_entry.id   AF-A0A3B9ESZ2-F1
#
_cell.length_a   1.000
_cell.length_b   1.000
_cell.length_c   1.000
_cell.angle_alpha   90.00
_cell.angle_beta   90.00
_cell.angle_gamma   90.00
#
_symmetry.space_group_name_H-M   'P 1'
#
loop_
_entity.id
_entity.type
_entity.pdbx_description
1 polymer ?
#
loop_
_entity_poly.entity_id
_entity_poly.type
_entity_poly.pdbx_seq_one_letter_code
_entity_poly.pdbx_strand_id
1 'polypeptide(L)'
;MMSSRAAALLRVAYGISLLFIVMTPLRPVAAAGLSETLEQVDTGLFKDAACRSGIEAMVGTVDGLGIAAFSDLKVEDDAITGKLSLPVGGTWTLALFATDCSKNAFAFMAPGKDLKISDIVKSVPGLSEVDKLGLTNQAFIYSNTEGELAAESAPDSIKKALTDAALGDGGVSISVVPGLTVLGVMDMSKSVLTKNALNFLGVKDASDQKLAVSGFLGKDMMEAVVKGQKPEPDFSITGTWPSLTMTLPGNHALPTASLGFSTTVNGDGKAFAFNVEAADAWKSALGISGLTLSDVTMSIEAADDIKAALAATTKLGSQSLDVTWEVEKADKAEVAVSLKGTDDKTFNIATLAGLSKVPGIKDLGFKELTVSPSGFGGRVMFKNEELDAAVVFMGTSKKPIVMFKTQKFALKDVDGAVKNTPLGNVEFPGMIFTLAEHDPGALSADDFPSVADIIIGELEEKTGGTLHLKQGVGMMAMLDTDHLGAAKKALGISGELVVGGNLGGVIGGGEPEIAIYAKLPSFSKMPKFMRAAKDITPELVLEFKKAGTNIVSDVGVGLVTHLKVGKDELELETAVRTVASETGVGLNFAGALDVWEHAFALKGFTMEDVAVSVGVDVDGSVSAGFQGDVSLKDGSTKFRLEALVTPDPEAAGLPKEVIFDLEANHFSLEGLMDLADVFIGSTGDSKVAKAARGKGLYKTLQLDKMPLIEFVEFKDKDGTKENVRLFFATPGASDPALQVDGMGIGLDGRMKIAGKEIAQAKFNLSETGIDLDGEVLIHKLGPLNIKDAEMAMGASLTELPYLHMNADVKILGLEQKAKIDFSKEEMGFTIEDDFGQAFTSIVSARADMNPAKPDFDVLLEFQGDLLDTVLGGIEKELNKFIAQYKGDVEAAEKDLEKAKKKVDDEEKKVDNAIKKAEADAKKATDKIEKAIAKVNGIQKTINDKEDKVHDKS
;
A
#
# COMPACT_ATOMS: atom_id res chain seq x y z
N MET A 1 1.12 -89.87 19.48
CA MET A 1 1.54 -90.80 20.54
C MET A 1 1.00 -90.22 21.85
N MET A 2 -0.14 -90.70 22.38
CA MET A 2 -0.25 -91.82 23.35
C MET A 2 0.61 -91.56 24.61
N SER A 3 0.15 -91.64 25.86
CA SER A 3 -0.98 -92.31 26.51
C SER A 3 -1.10 -91.72 27.94
N SER A 4 -2.27 -91.39 28.47
CA SER A 4 -3.26 -92.29 29.11
C SER A 4 -2.76 -93.05 30.34
N ARG A 5 -3.51 -92.85 31.46
CA ARG A 5 -3.95 -93.85 32.46
C ARG A 5 -2.86 -94.47 33.34
N ALA A 6 -3.13 -94.99 34.54
CA ALA A 6 -4.19 -94.91 35.55
C ALA A 6 -3.67 -95.84 36.68
N ALA A 7 -4.00 -95.48 37.93
CA ALA A 7 -4.31 -96.38 39.05
C ALA A 7 -3.50 -97.67 39.30
N ALA A 8 -2.91 -97.75 40.51
CA ALA A 8 -2.78 -98.89 41.45
C ALA A 8 -1.57 -98.59 42.38
N LEU A 9 -1.49 -98.83 43.69
CA LEU A 9 -2.09 -99.68 44.71
C LEU A 9 -1.75 -99.00 46.06
N LEU A 10 -2.66 -98.65 46.97
CA LEU A 10 -3.34 -99.48 47.98
C LEU A 10 -2.43 -100.27 48.97
N ARG A 11 -2.37 -99.74 50.21
CA ARG A 11 -2.52 -100.40 51.55
C ARG A 11 -1.36 -101.19 52.22
N VAL A 12 -0.92 -100.61 53.35
CA VAL A 12 -0.62 -101.23 54.67
C VAL A 12 -0.91 -100.10 55.69
N ALA A 13 -1.58 -100.21 56.84
CA ALA A 13 -2.34 -101.25 57.53
C ALA A 13 -3.36 -100.58 58.47
N TYR A 14 -4.39 -101.34 58.80
CA TYR A 14 -5.58 -101.00 59.59
C TYR A 14 -5.32 -101.02 61.11
N GLY A 15 -6.09 -100.21 61.84
CA GLY A 15 -6.23 -100.25 63.30
C GLY A 15 -7.61 -99.72 63.78
N ILE A 16 -8.66 -100.50 63.47
CA ILE A 16 -9.92 -100.79 64.22
C ILE A 16 -10.41 -99.72 65.22
N SER A 17 -11.45 -98.92 64.90
CA SER A 17 -12.91 -99.10 65.12
C SER A 17 -13.46 -98.55 66.44
N LEU A 18 -14.26 -97.47 66.38
CA LEU A 18 -15.55 -97.24 67.09
C LEU A 18 -15.97 -95.76 67.04
N LEU A 19 -16.87 -95.39 66.12
CA LEU A 19 -18.15 -94.69 66.38
C LEU A 19 -18.83 -94.38 65.04
N PHE A 20 -19.95 -95.05 64.77
CA PHE A 20 -20.89 -94.66 63.72
C PHE A 20 -21.78 -93.53 64.28
N ILE A 21 -21.60 -92.31 63.78
CA ILE A 21 -22.66 -91.29 63.77
C ILE A 21 -22.86 -90.87 62.31
N VAL A 22 -24.08 -91.06 61.86
CA VAL A 22 -24.64 -90.64 60.57
C VAL A 22 -24.55 -89.12 60.50
N MET A 23 -23.66 -88.57 59.67
CA MET A 23 -23.81 -87.19 59.19
C MET A 23 -24.63 -87.22 57.90
N THR A 24 -25.93 -86.96 58.08
CA THR A 24 -26.82 -86.46 57.03
C THR A 24 -26.24 -85.19 56.39
N PRO A 25 -26.51 -84.92 55.10
CA PRO A 25 -26.20 -83.63 54.51
C PRO A 25 -26.96 -82.54 55.30
N LEU A 26 -26.21 -81.58 55.83
CA LEU A 26 -26.78 -80.36 56.41
C LEU A 26 -27.72 -79.73 55.37
N ARG A 27 -29.01 -79.68 55.71
CA ARG A 27 -29.98 -78.82 55.05
C ARG A 27 -29.50 -77.37 55.20
N PRO A 28 -29.64 -76.50 54.18
CA PRO A 28 -29.41 -75.08 54.37
C PRO A 28 -30.36 -74.57 55.45
N VAL A 29 -29.78 -73.96 56.48
CA VAL A 29 -30.53 -73.17 57.46
C VAL A 29 -31.18 -72.03 56.68
N ALA A 30 -32.50 -71.90 56.78
CA ALA A 30 -33.20 -70.73 56.24
C ALA A 30 -32.59 -69.48 56.88
N ALA A 31 -32.05 -68.59 56.06
CA ALA A 31 -31.52 -67.32 56.52
C ALA A 31 -32.65 -66.55 57.22
N ALA A 32 -32.44 -66.19 58.48
CA ALA A 32 -33.27 -65.21 59.18
C ALA A 32 -33.24 -63.91 58.36
N GLY A 33 -34.39 -63.25 58.22
CA GLY A 33 -34.45 -62.03 57.42
C GLY A 33 -33.61 -60.91 58.02
N LEU A 34 -33.25 -59.87 57.25
CA LEU A 34 -32.48 -58.72 57.76
C LEU A 34 -33.13 -58.10 59.01
N SER A 35 -34.46 -58.00 59.04
CA SER A 35 -35.22 -57.50 60.21
C SER A 35 -35.02 -58.38 61.46
N GLU A 36 -35.10 -59.72 61.31
CA GLU A 36 -34.92 -60.69 62.38
C GLU A 36 -33.45 -60.79 62.85
N THR A 37 -32.51 -60.48 61.95
CA THR A 37 -31.06 -60.47 62.24
C THR A 37 -30.64 -59.14 62.90
N LEU A 38 -31.25 -58.02 62.53
CA LEU A 38 -31.05 -56.71 63.16
C LEU A 38 -31.55 -56.68 64.62
N GLU A 39 -32.57 -57.49 64.96
CA GLU A 39 -33.02 -57.67 66.36
C GLU A 39 -31.99 -58.39 67.25
N GLN A 40 -31.02 -59.10 66.67
CA GLN A 40 -30.01 -59.89 67.37
C GLN A 40 -28.67 -59.17 67.58
N VAL A 41 -28.49 -57.97 67.00
CA VAL A 41 -27.28 -57.16 67.12
C VAL A 41 -27.53 -56.01 68.10
N ASP A 42 -26.62 -55.71 69.03
CA ASP A 42 -26.75 -54.55 69.92
C ASP A 42 -26.57 -53.26 69.11
N THR A 43 -27.68 -52.60 68.79
CA THR A 43 -27.72 -51.51 67.81
C THR A 43 -27.22 -50.15 68.32
N GLY A 44 -26.75 -50.03 69.56
CA GLY A 44 -26.06 -48.82 70.04
C GLY A 44 -26.80 -47.49 69.79
N LEU A 45 -26.20 -46.58 69.01
CA LEU A 45 -26.74 -45.27 68.61
C LEU A 45 -28.04 -45.34 67.76
N PHE A 46 -28.34 -46.50 67.16
CA PHE A 46 -29.61 -46.75 66.45
C PHE A 46 -30.78 -47.12 67.38
N LYS A 47 -30.66 -46.84 68.68
CA LYS A 47 -31.79 -46.86 69.63
C LYS A 47 -32.78 -45.71 69.40
N ASP A 48 -32.37 -44.64 68.70
CA ASP A 48 -33.33 -43.63 68.25
C ASP A 48 -34.32 -44.26 67.27
N ALA A 49 -35.59 -44.25 67.67
CA ALA A 49 -36.69 -44.84 66.92
C ALA A 49 -36.81 -44.25 65.50
N ALA A 50 -36.40 -42.98 65.31
CA ALA A 50 -36.41 -42.34 64.00
C ALA A 50 -35.37 -42.96 63.05
N CYS A 51 -34.11 -43.10 63.47
CA CYS A 51 -33.05 -43.70 62.64
C CYS A 51 -33.39 -45.15 62.28
N ARG A 52 -33.88 -45.91 63.26
CA ARG A 52 -34.30 -47.31 63.06
C ARG A 52 -35.46 -47.42 62.07
N SER A 53 -36.50 -46.59 62.24
CA SER A 53 -37.64 -46.56 61.32
C SER A 53 -37.23 -46.16 59.91
N GLY A 54 -36.25 -45.26 59.75
CA GLY A 54 -35.73 -44.86 58.45
C GLY A 54 -35.00 -46.00 57.72
N ILE A 55 -34.10 -46.71 58.42
CA ILE A 55 -33.38 -47.87 57.88
C ILE A 55 -34.34 -49.02 57.57
N GLU A 56 -35.29 -49.32 58.47
CA GLU A 56 -36.32 -50.35 58.24
C GLU A 56 -37.21 -50.00 57.05
N ALA A 57 -37.59 -48.73 56.89
CA ALA A 57 -38.36 -48.27 55.74
C ALA A 57 -37.57 -48.43 54.43
N MET A 58 -36.27 -48.10 54.42
CA MET A 58 -35.40 -48.28 53.24
C MET A 58 -35.17 -49.76 52.90
N VAL A 59 -34.99 -50.63 53.89
CA VAL A 59 -34.86 -52.06 53.66
C VAL A 59 -36.19 -52.65 53.15
N GLY A 60 -37.31 -52.18 53.70
CA GLY A 60 -38.65 -52.63 53.35
C GLY A 60 -39.11 -52.23 51.95
N THR A 61 -38.48 -51.23 51.31
CA THR A 61 -38.81 -50.83 49.93
C THR A 61 -38.24 -51.77 48.87
N VAL A 62 -37.33 -52.67 49.20
CA VAL A 62 -36.72 -53.61 48.25
C VAL A 62 -37.24 -55.03 48.49
N ASP A 63 -38.12 -55.50 47.59
CA ASP A 63 -38.63 -56.87 47.66
C ASP A 63 -37.51 -57.92 47.48
N GLY A 64 -37.46 -58.88 48.39
CA GLY A 64 -36.43 -59.93 48.42
C GLY A 64 -35.14 -59.56 49.13
N LEU A 65 -34.91 -58.29 49.53
CA LEU A 65 -33.69 -57.90 50.26
C LEU A 65 -33.59 -58.63 51.60
N GLY A 66 -34.72 -58.88 52.27
CA GLY A 66 -34.77 -59.71 53.47
C GLY A 66 -34.45 -61.19 53.27
N ILE A 67 -34.46 -61.72 52.03
CA ILE A 67 -34.12 -63.12 51.71
C ILE A 67 -32.63 -63.24 51.35
N ALA A 68 -31.95 -62.13 51.08
CA ALA A 68 -30.51 -62.12 50.82
C ALA A 68 -29.75 -62.59 52.07
N ALA A 69 -28.70 -63.40 51.88
CA ALA A 69 -27.94 -63.95 53.00
C ALA A 69 -26.98 -62.89 53.55
N PHE A 70 -27.39 -62.23 54.63
CA PHE A 70 -26.52 -61.36 55.42
C PHE A 70 -25.63 -62.21 56.33
N SER A 71 -24.39 -61.80 56.49
CA SER A 71 -23.42 -62.43 57.40
C SER A 71 -22.51 -61.37 58.00
N ASP A 72 -21.89 -61.70 59.14
CA ASP A 72 -20.92 -60.84 59.82
C ASP A 72 -21.44 -59.42 60.14
N LEU A 73 -22.73 -59.28 60.47
CA LEU A 73 -23.33 -58.00 60.85
C LEU A 73 -22.79 -57.51 62.20
N LYS A 74 -22.36 -56.26 62.25
CA LYS A 74 -21.82 -55.58 63.44
C LYS A 74 -22.11 -54.09 63.38
N VAL A 75 -22.09 -53.43 64.52
CA VAL A 75 -22.21 -51.97 64.62
C VAL A 75 -20.83 -51.38 64.79
N GLU A 76 -20.42 -50.54 63.85
CA GLU A 76 -19.13 -49.85 63.84
C GLU A 76 -19.34 -48.43 63.28
N ASP A 77 -18.75 -47.43 63.94
CA ASP A 77 -18.67 -46.04 63.46
C ASP A 77 -20.01 -45.45 62.98
N ASP A 78 -21.05 -45.54 63.82
CA ASP A 78 -22.40 -45.02 63.52
C ASP A 78 -23.04 -45.64 62.25
N ALA A 79 -22.61 -46.85 61.89
CA ALA A 79 -23.16 -47.67 60.81
C ALA A 79 -23.38 -49.13 61.25
N ILE A 80 -24.33 -49.79 60.62
CA ILE A 80 -24.49 -51.25 60.67
C ILE A 80 -23.75 -51.83 59.47
N THR A 81 -22.60 -52.45 59.71
CA THR A 81 -21.74 -53.02 58.67
C THR A 81 -21.87 -54.54 58.61
N GLY A 82 -21.63 -55.13 57.44
CA GLY A 82 -21.60 -56.59 57.29
C GLY A 82 -21.38 -57.02 55.85
N LYS A 83 -21.69 -58.29 55.57
CA LYS A 83 -21.59 -58.88 54.24
C LYS A 83 -22.96 -59.27 53.71
N LEU A 84 -23.22 -58.90 52.47
CA LEU A 84 -24.45 -59.17 51.73
C LEU A 84 -24.14 -60.13 50.56
N SER A 85 -24.67 -61.35 50.58
CA SER A 85 -24.51 -62.30 49.48
C SER A 85 -25.63 -62.13 48.45
N LEU A 86 -25.27 -61.73 47.23
CA LEU A 86 -26.19 -61.50 46.12
C LEU A 86 -25.93 -62.46 44.96
N PRO A 87 -26.96 -62.82 44.16
CA PRO A 87 -26.78 -63.60 42.94
C PRO A 87 -25.85 -62.91 41.93
N VAL A 88 -25.91 -61.58 41.88
CA VAL A 88 -25.03 -60.73 41.06
C VAL A 88 -23.82 -60.32 41.90
N GLY A 89 -22.61 -60.56 41.40
CA GLY A 89 -21.36 -60.11 42.05
C GLY A 89 -20.88 -60.91 43.27
N GLY A 90 -21.70 -61.80 43.83
CA GLY A 90 -21.30 -62.68 44.93
C GLY A 90 -21.42 -61.98 46.29
N THR A 91 -20.34 -61.91 47.06
CA THR A 91 -20.34 -61.26 48.38
C THR A 91 -20.00 -59.78 48.27
N TRP A 92 -20.86 -58.94 48.81
CA TRP A 92 -20.73 -57.49 48.87
C TRP A 92 -20.50 -57.05 50.31
N THR A 93 -19.73 -55.99 50.51
CA THR A 93 -19.68 -55.27 51.78
C THR A 93 -20.90 -54.37 51.86
N LEU A 94 -21.55 -54.33 53.02
CA LEU A 94 -22.73 -53.52 53.30
C LEU A 94 -22.44 -52.59 54.47
N ALA A 95 -22.93 -51.35 54.38
CA ALA A 95 -23.09 -50.45 55.52
C ALA A 95 -24.43 -49.73 55.46
N LEU A 96 -25.23 -49.82 56.51
CA LEU A 96 -26.49 -49.11 56.67
C LEU A 96 -26.29 -47.98 57.67
N PHE A 97 -26.67 -46.76 57.31
CA PHE A 97 -26.51 -45.59 58.18
C PHE A 97 -27.51 -44.50 57.81
N ALA A 98 -27.62 -43.47 58.66
CA ALA A 98 -28.45 -42.30 58.42
C ALA A 98 -27.67 -41.05 58.82
N THR A 99 -27.64 -40.02 57.96
CA THR A 99 -26.97 -38.74 58.27
C THR A 99 -27.93 -37.75 58.93
N ASP A 100 -29.22 -37.84 58.61
CA ASP A 100 -30.33 -37.19 59.31
C ASP A 100 -31.42 -38.26 59.53
N CYS A 101 -31.53 -38.73 60.77
CA CYS A 101 -32.45 -39.81 61.16
C CYS A 101 -33.93 -39.53 60.90
N SER A 102 -34.30 -38.28 60.58
CA SER A 102 -35.66 -37.89 60.22
C SER A 102 -35.90 -37.80 58.70
N LYS A 103 -34.85 -37.89 57.87
CA LYS A 103 -34.94 -37.61 56.43
C LYS A 103 -34.24 -38.61 55.52
N ASN A 104 -33.00 -39.02 55.84
CA ASN A 104 -32.13 -39.72 54.90
C ASN A 104 -31.47 -40.94 55.52
N ALA A 105 -31.86 -42.12 55.04
CA ALA A 105 -31.19 -43.39 55.32
C ALA A 105 -30.52 -43.92 54.05
N PHE A 106 -29.31 -44.45 54.19
CA PHE A 106 -28.51 -44.92 53.08
C PHE A 106 -28.05 -46.36 53.31
N ALA A 107 -28.05 -47.14 52.23
CA ALA A 107 -27.36 -48.42 52.15
C ALA A 107 -26.18 -48.29 51.20
N PHE A 108 -24.98 -48.26 51.76
CA PHE A 108 -23.74 -48.36 51.01
C PHE A 108 -23.42 -49.83 50.76
N MET A 109 -23.07 -50.16 49.52
CA MET A 109 -22.71 -51.50 49.11
C MET A 109 -21.50 -51.48 48.18
N ALA A 110 -20.50 -52.33 48.45
CA ALA A 110 -19.33 -52.47 47.58
C ALA A 110 -19.12 -53.95 47.23
N PRO A 111 -19.12 -54.32 45.93
CA PRO A 111 -18.94 -55.72 45.55
C PRO A 111 -17.51 -56.21 45.84
N GLY A 112 -17.35 -57.48 46.20
CA GLY A 112 -16.04 -58.08 46.49
C GLY A 112 -15.12 -58.22 45.26
N LYS A 113 -15.64 -57.93 44.06
CA LYS A 113 -14.91 -57.84 42.79
C LYS A 113 -15.58 -56.78 41.92
N ASP A 114 -14.81 -56.13 41.05
CA ASP A 114 -15.37 -55.16 40.10
C ASP A 114 -16.37 -55.85 39.17
N LEU A 115 -17.58 -55.27 39.06
CA LEU A 115 -18.65 -55.76 38.19
C LEU A 115 -18.63 -55.05 36.85
N LYS A 116 -19.01 -55.75 35.79
CA LYS A 116 -19.35 -55.08 34.53
C LYS A 116 -20.77 -54.55 34.61
N ILE A 117 -21.07 -53.51 33.84
CA ILE A 117 -22.45 -53.03 33.74
C ILE A 117 -23.33 -54.13 33.12
N SER A 118 -22.80 -54.91 32.17
CA SER A 118 -23.47 -56.11 31.63
C SER A 118 -23.69 -57.26 32.62
N ASP A 119 -23.08 -57.23 33.81
CA ASP A 119 -23.41 -58.18 34.87
C ASP A 119 -24.74 -57.83 35.54
N ILE A 120 -25.17 -56.57 35.47
CA ILE A 120 -26.33 -56.01 36.19
C ILE A 120 -27.55 -55.84 35.27
N VAL A 121 -27.34 -55.44 34.01
CA VAL A 121 -28.44 -55.16 33.06
C VAL A 121 -28.37 -56.03 31.81
N LYS A 122 -29.46 -56.06 31.04
CA LYS A 122 -29.48 -56.76 29.74
C LYS A 122 -28.53 -56.11 28.76
N SER A 123 -28.02 -56.92 27.84
CA SER A 123 -27.15 -56.44 26.76
C SER A 123 -27.93 -55.57 25.79
N VAL A 124 -27.51 -54.32 25.63
CA VAL A 124 -28.00 -53.38 24.60
C VAL A 124 -26.87 -53.00 23.64
N PRO A 125 -27.18 -52.47 22.44
CA PRO A 125 -26.17 -51.95 21.53
C PRO A 125 -25.27 -50.96 22.25
N GLY A 126 -23.96 -51.20 22.18
CA GLY A 126 -23.03 -50.33 22.87
C GLY A 126 -22.94 -50.54 24.40
N LEU A 127 -23.39 -51.64 24.98
CA LEU A 127 -22.95 -51.94 26.36
C LEU A 127 -21.47 -52.38 26.42
N SER A 128 -20.99 -53.07 25.37
CA SER A 128 -19.64 -53.64 25.31
C SER A 128 -18.51 -52.62 25.46
N GLU A 129 -18.52 -51.49 24.74
CA GLU A 129 -17.48 -50.45 24.95
C GLU A 129 -17.60 -49.73 26.31
N VAL A 130 -18.79 -49.64 26.93
CA VAL A 130 -18.89 -49.07 28.30
C VAL A 130 -18.18 -50.02 29.27
N ASP A 131 -18.41 -51.33 29.13
CA ASP A 131 -17.69 -52.34 29.91
C ASP A 131 -16.16 -52.35 29.67
N LYS A 132 -15.69 -51.94 28.48
CA LYS A 132 -14.24 -51.83 28.19
C LYS A 132 -13.57 -50.77 29.05
N LEU A 133 -14.25 -49.65 29.33
CA LEU A 133 -13.76 -48.59 30.23
C LEU A 133 -13.46 -49.17 31.62
N GLY A 134 -14.24 -50.18 32.00
CA GLY A 134 -14.23 -50.78 33.33
C GLY A 134 -14.76 -49.78 34.36
N LEU A 135 -15.26 -50.29 35.47
CA LEU A 135 -15.66 -49.48 36.61
C LEU A 135 -14.96 -50.07 37.82
N THR A 136 -13.93 -49.40 38.31
CA THR A 136 -13.12 -49.86 39.45
C THR A 136 -13.49 -49.07 40.71
N ASN A 137 -13.17 -49.59 41.90
CA ASN A 137 -13.53 -48.96 43.18
C ASN A 137 -15.03 -48.68 43.29
N GLN A 138 -15.85 -49.68 42.94
CA GLN A 138 -17.29 -49.52 42.85
C GLN A 138 -17.93 -49.29 44.23
N ALA A 139 -18.76 -48.26 44.31
CA ALA A 139 -19.63 -47.99 45.45
C ALA A 139 -21.06 -47.84 44.96
N PHE A 140 -21.96 -48.63 45.49
CA PHE A 140 -23.39 -48.54 45.22
C PHE A 140 -24.07 -47.95 46.44
N ILE A 141 -24.94 -46.96 46.21
CA ILE A 141 -25.68 -46.28 47.25
C ILE A 141 -27.15 -46.45 46.91
N TYR A 142 -27.89 -47.08 47.81
CA TYR A 142 -29.33 -47.13 47.74
C TYR A 142 -29.93 -46.19 48.79
N SER A 143 -30.95 -45.44 48.39
CA SER A 143 -31.78 -44.62 49.29
C SER A 143 -33.24 -44.73 48.86
N ASN A 144 -34.16 -44.59 49.79
CA ASN A 144 -35.60 -44.45 49.50
C ASN A 144 -36.06 -42.99 49.53
N THR A 145 -35.18 -42.05 49.89
CA THR A 145 -35.43 -40.60 49.92
C THR A 145 -34.39 -39.86 49.09
N GLU A 146 -34.73 -38.64 48.68
CA GLU A 146 -33.80 -37.72 48.03
C GLU A 146 -32.94 -37.02 49.09
N GLY A 147 -31.64 -36.97 48.86
CA GLY A 147 -30.69 -36.35 49.78
C GLY A 147 -29.30 -36.20 49.20
N GLU A 148 -28.40 -35.70 50.02
CA GLU A 148 -27.00 -35.48 49.66
C GLU A 148 -26.10 -36.21 50.66
N LEU A 149 -25.12 -36.95 50.16
CA LEU A 149 -24.12 -37.67 50.95
C LEU A 149 -22.73 -37.11 50.67
N ALA A 150 -22.23 -36.28 51.57
CA ALA A 150 -20.83 -35.87 51.59
C ALA A 150 -19.95 -36.99 52.12
N ALA A 151 -18.88 -37.37 51.41
CA ALA A 151 -17.97 -38.43 51.83
C ALA A 151 -17.31 -38.13 53.18
N GLU A 152 -17.08 -36.86 53.50
CA GLU A 152 -16.54 -36.44 54.79
C GLU A 152 -17.49 -36.70 55.97
N SER A 153 -18.80 -36.70 55.71
CA SER A 153 -19.89 -36.94 56.67
C SER A 153 -20.32 -38.40 56.72
N ALA A 154 -19.74 -39.26 55.87
CA ALA A 154 -19.99 -40.69 55.88
C ALA A 154 -19.23 -41.37 57.05
N PRO A 155 -19.75 -42.49 57.58
CA PRO A 155 -19.04 -43.33 58.54
C PRO A 155 -17.59 -43.64 58.11
N ASP A 156 -16.65 -43.59 59.07
CA ASP A 156 -15.22 -43.85 58.81
C ASP A 156 -15.00 -45.23 58.16
N SER A 157 -15.86 -46.20 58.49
CA SER A 157 -15.87 -47.56 57.92
C SER A 157 -16.09 -47.62 56.40
N ILE A 158 -16.74 -46.61 55.80
CA ILE A 158 -16.98 -46.54 54.34
C ILE A 158 -16.33 -45.32 53.67
N LYS A 159 -15.87 -44.34 54.44
CA LYS A 159 -15.25 -43.11 53.95
C LYS A 159 -14.14 -43.37 52.95
N LYS A 160 -13.23 -44.31 53.25
CA LYS A 160 -12.16 -44.71 52.32
C LYS A 160 -12.70 -45.22 50.99
N ALA A 161 -13.75 -46.05 51.00
CA ALA A 161 -14.32 -46.61 49.78
C ALA A 161 -15.02 -45.54 48.93
N LEU A 162 -15.70 -44.57 49.56
CA LEU A 162 -16.27 -43.41 48.87
C LEU A 162 -15.19 -42.50 48.28
N THR A 163 -14.12 -42.21 49.02
CA THR A 163 -12.97 -41.44 48.52
C THR A 163 -12.27 -42.17 47.36
N ASP A 164 -12.08 -43.49 47.45
CA ASP A 164 -11.48 -44.30 46.37
C ASP A 164 -12.38 -44.33 45.11
N ALA A 165 -13.71 -44.36 45.28
CA ALA A 165 -14.68 -44.26 44.19
C ALA A 165 -14.69 -42.87 43.54
N ALA A 166 -14.33 -41.84 44.30
CA ALA A 166 -14.16 -40.45 43.86
C ALA A 166 -12.71 -40.11 43.45
N LEU A 167 -11.92 -41.13 43.08
CA LEU A 167 -10.54 -40.97 42.60
C LEU A 167 -9.61 -40.21 43.58
N GLY A 168 -9.86 -40.33 44.88
CA GLY A 168 -9.08 -39.68 45.93
C GLY A 168 -9.63 -38.34 46.42
N ASP A 169 -10.76 -37.87 45.88
CA ASP A 169 -11.41 -36.65 46.36
C ASP A 169 -12.18 -36.91 47.68
N GLY A 170 -11.63 -36.40 48.78
CA GLY A 170 -12.24 -36.51 50.11
C GLY A 170 -13.40 -35.53 50.36
N GLY A 171 -13.56 -34.51 49.51
CA GLY A 171 -14.62 -33.50 49.61
C GLY A 171 -15.83 -33.79 48.73
N VAL A 172 -15.88 -34.95 48.08
CA VAL A 172 -16.98 -35.31 47.16
C VAL A 172 -18.32 -35.34 47.90
N SER A 173 -19.33 -34.77 47.26
CA SER A 173 -20.71 -34.82 47.72
C SER A 173 -21.59 -35.45 46.65
N ILE A 174 -22.36 -36.48 47.03
CA ILE A 174 -23.11 -37.32 46.11
C ILE A 174 -24.59 -36.98 46.27
N SER A 175 -25.22 -36.50 45.19
CA SER A 175 -26.68 -36.41 45.14
C SER A 175 -27.25 -37.82 45.01
N VAL A 176 -28.13 -38.19 45.93
CA VAL A 176 -28.80 -39.49 45.97
C VAL A 176 -30.28 -39.26 45.80
N VAL A 177 -30.85 -39.88 44.78
CA VAL A 177 -32.30 -39.90 44.52
C VAL A 177 -32.87 -41.26 44.92
N PRO A 178 -34.19 -41.38 45.16
CA PRO A 178 -34.81 -42.67 45.51
C PRO A 178 -34.51 -43.75 44.47
N GLY A 179 -33.76 -44.78 44.87
CA GLY A 179 -33.29 -45.88 44.03
C GLY A 179 -31.81 -46.18 44.22
N LEU A 180 -31.21 -46.80 43.20
CA LEU A 180 -29.81 -47.23 43.23
C LEU A 180 -28.91 -46.30 42.41
N THR A 181 -27.91 -45.70 43.06
CA THR A 181 -26.83 -44.94 42.42
C THR A 181 -25.54 -45.75 42.46
N VAL A 182 -24.77 -45.74 41.37
CA VAL A 182 -23.43 -46.32 41.32
C VAL A 182 -22.39 -45.22 41.18
N LEU A 183 -21.26 -45.40 41.87
CA LEU A 183 -20.05 -44.60 41.79
C LEU A 183 -18.87 -45.51 41.46
N GLY A 184 -17.86 -44.95 40.81
CA GLY A 184 -16.60 -45.64 40.62
C GLY A 184 -15.68 -44.90 39.65
N VAL A 185 -14.56 -45.53 39.33
CA VAL A 185 -13.55 -44.97 38.44
C VAL A 185 -13.54 -45.70 37.12
N MET A 186 -13.79 -44.97 36.03
CA MET A 186 -13.65 -45.44 34.65
C MET A 186 -12.27 -45.09 34.08
N ASP A 187 -11.73 -45.98 33.25
CA ASP A 187 -10.47 -45.77 32.52
C ASP A 187 -10.74 -45.55 31.03
N MET A 188 -10.70 -44.28 30.63
CA MET A 188 -11.02 -43.83 29.27
C MET A 188 -10.00 -44.30 28.23
N SER A 189 -8.83 -44.76 28.65
CA SER A 189 -7.79 -45.26 27.74
C SER A 189 -8.13 -46.62 27.11
N LYS A 190 -9.07 -47.36 27.70
CA LYS A 190 -9.41 -48.74 27.32
C LYS A 190 -10.40 -48.86 26.17
N SER A 191 -11.22 -47.83 25.92
CA SER A 191 -12.08 -47.75 24.73
C SER A 191 -11.39 -46.91 23.67
N VAL A 192 -11.39 -47.40 22.42
CA VAL A 192 -10.80 -46.67 21.29
C VAL A 192 -11.54 -45.35 21.06
N LEU A 193 -12.87 -45.33 21.26
CA LEU A 193 -13.71 -44.15 21.02
C LEU A 193 -13.37 -43.01 21.98
N THR A 194 -13.38 -43.29 23.29
CA THR A 194 -13.06 -42.30 24.33
C THR A 194 -11.59 -41.90 24.28
N LYS A 195 -10.68 -42.85 24.01
CA LYS A 195 -9.26 -42.55 23.83
C LYS A 195 -9.03 -41.61 22.65
N ASN A 196 -9.71 -41.81 21.53
CA ASN A 196 -9.58 -40.95 20.37
C ASN A 196 -10.13 -39.55 20.64
N ALA A 197 -11.26 -39.43 21.35
CA ALA A 197 -11.81 -38.13 21.76
C ALA A 197 -10.88 -37.36 22.72
N LEU A 198 -10.32 -38.04 23.72
CA LEU A 198 -9.33 -37.42 24.61
C LEU A 198 -8.04 -37.04 23.88
N ASN A 199 -7.57 -37.88 22.94
CA ASN A 199 -6.43 -37.55 22.09
C ASN A 199 -6.70 -36.36 21.17
N PHE A 200 -7.93 -36.23 20.66
CA PHE A 200 -8.37 -35.08 19.87
C PHE A 200 -8.26 -33.78 20.69
N LEU A 201 -8.54 -33.85 22.00
CA LEU A 201 -8.33 -32.76 22.98
C LEU A 201 -6.88 -32.63 23.49
N GLY A 202 -5.93 -33.39 22.95
CA GLY A 202 -4.52 -33.37 23.39
C GLY A 202 -4.23 -34.07 24.72
N VAL A 203 -5.21 -34.74 25.33
CA VAL A 203 -5.10 -35.40 26.64
C VAL A 203 -4.48 -36.80 26.48
N LYS A 204 -3.16 -36.87 26.68
CA LYS A 204 -2.37 -38.09 26.40
C LYS A 204 -1.92 -38.84 27.65
N ASP A 205 -1.84 -38.16 28.79
CA ASP A 205 -1.32 -38.74 30.01
C ASP A 205 -2.31 -39.72 30.64
N ALA A 206 -1.83 -40.91 30.99
CA ALA A 206 -2.69 -42.01 31.46
C ALA A 206 -3.36 -41.73 32.82
N SER A 207 -2.78 -40.86 33.65
CA SER A 207 -3.41 -40.39 34.89
C SER A 207 -4.67 -39.57 34.61
N ASP A 208 -4.65 -38.79 33.54
CA ASP A 208 -5.67 -37.80 33.18
C ASP A 208 -6.79 -38.44 32.35
N GLN A 209 -6.67 -39.74 32.06
CA GLN A 209 -7.66 -40.57 31.37
C GLN A 209 -8.51 -41.40 32.34
N LYS A 210 -8.29 -41.27 33.65
CA LYS A 210 -9.17 -41.86 34.68
C LYS A 210 -10.17 -40.82 35.16
N LEU A 211 -11.42 -41.25 35.36
CA LEU A 211 -12.51 -40.38 35.78
C LEU A 211 -13.36 -41.04 36.85
N ALA A 212 -13.61 -40.32 37.94
CA ALA A 212 -14.69 -40.66 38.85
C ALA A 212 -16.04 -40.36 38.18
N VAL A 213 -16.91 -41.37 38.14
CA VAL A 213 -18.22 -41.29 37.52
C VAL A 213 -19.32 -41.65 38.51
N SER A 214 -20.51 -41.16 38.23
CA SER A 214 -21.74 -41.50 38.93
C SER A 214 -22.86 -41.84 37.94
N GLY A 215 -23.76 -42.73 38.31
CA GLY A 215 -24.93 -43.05 37.49
C GLY A 215 -26.10 -43.51 38.34
N PHE A 216 -27.29 -42.94 38.08
CA PHE A 216 -28.52 -43.39 38.71
C PHE A 216 -29.13 -44.54 37.90
N LEU A 217 -29.11 -45.74 38.45
CA LEU A 217 -29.54 -46.96 37.76
C LEU A 217 -31.06 -47.19 37.83
N GLY A 218 -31.79 -46.38 38.60
CA GLY A 218 -33.23 -46.48 38.74
C GLY A 218 -33.70 -47.03 40.10
N LYS A 219 -34.99 -46.82 40.37
CA LYS A 219 -35.66 -47.24 41.62
C LYS A 219 -35.80 -48.77 41.77
N ASP A 220 -36.01 -49.47 40.67
CA ASP A 220 -36.29 -50.91 40.65
C ASP A 220 -35.02 -51.75 40.46
N MET A 221 -33.86 -51.11 40.24
CA MET A 221 -32.60 -51.78 39.96
C MET A 221 -32.13 -52.64 41.15
N MET A 222 -32.29 -52.15 42.38
CA MET A 222 -31.87 -52.88 43.57
C MET A 222 -32.66 -54.18 43.75
N GLU A 223 -33.97 -54.14 43.50
CA GLU A 223 -34.82 -55.33 43.50
C GLU A 223 -34.37 -56.34 42.44
N ALA A 224 -34.06 -55.87 41.23
CA ALA A 224 -33.57 -56.73 40.16
C ALA A 224 -32.23 -57.40 40.52
N VAL A 225 -31.28 -56.64 41.08
CA VAL A 225 -29.97 -57.14 41.54
C VAL A 225 -30.14 -58.23 42.61
N VAL A 226 -31.03 -58.02 43.59
CA VAL A 226 -31.32 -59.00 44.65
C VAL A 226 -31.95 -60.26 44.09
N LYS A 227 -32.87 -60.13 43.13
CA LYS A 227 -33.54 -61.26 42.46
C LYS A 227 -32.67 -61.94 41.40
N GLY A 228 -31.46 -61.44 41.13
CA GLY A 228 -30.60 -61.93 40.04
C GLY A 228 -31.17 -61.69 38.64
N GLN A 229 -32.08 -60.73 38.51
CA GLN A 229 -32.70 -60.34 37.26
C GLN A 229 -31.88 -59.23 36.59
N LYS A 230 -31.85 -59.26 35.25
CA LYS A 230 -31.25 -58.21 34.44
C LYS A 230 -32.37 -57.39 33.79
N PRO A 231 -32.63 -56.15 34.24
CA PRO A 231 -33.63 -55.29 33.61
C PRO A 231 -33.09 -54.74 32.28
N GLU A 232 -33.98 -54.18 31.45
CA GLU A 232 -33.55 -53.35 30.33
C GLU A 232 -32.90 -52.07 30.88
N PRO A 233 -31.71 -51.66 30.39
CA PRO A 233 -31.08 -50.45 30.88
C PRO A 233 -31.74 -49.20 30.31
N ASP A 234 -31.92 -48.19 31.17
CA ASP A 234 -32.28 -46.82 30.79
C ASP A 234 -31.72 -45.86 31.85
N PHE A 235 -30.43 -45.57 31.74
CA PHE A 235 -29.73 -44.67 32.67
C PHE A 235 -28.57 -43.96 32.01
N SER A 236 -28.07 -42.90 32.65
CA SER A 236 -26.88 -42.17 32.25
C SER A 236 -25.77 -42.30 33.29
N ILE A 237 -24.54 -42.43 32.82
CA ILE A 237 -23.32 -42.34 33.63
C ILE A 237 -22.64 -41.02 33.27
N THR A 238 -22.28 -40.23 34.27
CA THR A 238 -21.64 -38.92 34.10
C THR A 238 -20.42 -38.77 35.00
N GLY A 239 -19.49 -37.93 34.61
CA GLY A 239 -18.36 -37.52 35.45
C GLY A 239 -17.74 -36.23 34.93
N THR A 240 -16.96 -35.54 35.75
CA THR A 240 -16.33 -34.27 35.37
C THR A 240 -14.88 -34.22 35.82
N TRP A 241 -13.97 -33.88 34.90
CA TRP A 241 -12.65 -33.37 35.25
C TRP A 241 -12.78 -31.88 35.55
N PRO A 242 -12.50 -31.41 36.78
CA PRO A 242 -12.74 -30.02 37.16
C PRO A 242 -11.75 -29.04 36.50
N SER A 243 -10.56 -29.51 36.12
CA SER A 243 -9.54 -28.71 35.43
C SER A 243 -8.63 -29.64 34.63
N LEU A 244 -8.58 -29.43 33.31
CA LEU A 244 -7.71 -30.17 32.41
C LEU A 244 -7.00 -29.21 31.45
N THR A 245 -5.74 -29.52 31.12
CA THR A 245 -5.04 -28.82 30.04
C THR A 245 -5.39 -29.50 28.72
N MET A 246 -6.08 -28.79 27.84
CA MET A 246 -6.54 -29.31 26.57
C MET A 246 -5.97 -28.49 25.41
N THR A 247 -5.76 -29.15 24.28
CA THR A 247 -5.33 -28.51 23.02
C THR A 247 -6.24 -28.96 21.90
N LEU A 248 -6.66 -28.02 21.05
CA LEU A 248 -7.32 -28.35 19.79
C LEU A 248 -6.31 -28.81 18.72
N PRO A 249 -6.76 -29.47 17.64
CA PRO A 249 -5.95 -29.70 16.45
C PRO A 249 -5.19 -28.43 16.03
N GLY A 250 -3.93 -28.59 15.61
CA GLY A 250 -3.01 -27.46 15.39
C GLY A 250 -2.20 -27.04 16.63
N ASN A 251 -2.33 -27.76 17.76
CA ASN A 251 -1.68 -27.48 19.04
C ASN A 251 -2.09 -26.13 19.66
N HIS A 252 -3.33 -25.71 19.43
CA HIS A 252 -3.87 -24.51 20.05
C HIS A 252 -4.35 -24.84 21.46
N ALA A 253 -3.62 -24.39 22.47
CA ALA A 253 -3.99 -24.59 23.87
C ALA A 253 -5.28 -23.84 24.21
N LEU A 254 -6.26 -24.56 24.74
CA LEU A 254 -7.46 -24.00 25.34
C LEU A 254 -7.10 -23.37 26.70
N PRO A 255 -7.88 -22.40 27.19
CA PRO A 255 -7.79 -21.94 28.56
C PRO A 255 -8.11 -23.10 29.52
N THR A 256 -7.81 -22.91 30.81
CA THR A 256 -8.23 -23.88 31.83
C THR A 256 -9.73 -24.09 31.74
N ALA A 257 -10.11 -25.36 31.61
CA ALA A 257 -11.48 -25.74 31.32
C ALA A 257 -11.84 -27.03 32.07
N SER A 258 -13.12 -27.15 32.41
CA SER A 258 -13.69 -28.41 32.87
C SER A 258 -14.01 -29.29 31.67
N LEU A 259 -13.96 -30.60 31.87
CA LEU A 259 -14.37 -31.59 30.88
C LEU A 259 -15.41 -32.50 31.52
N GLY A 260 -16.65 -32.38 31.10
CA GLY A 260 -17.72 -33.31 31.43
C GLY A 260 -17.69 -34.52 30.48
N PHE A 261 -18.00 -35.69 31.02
CA PHE A 261 -18.24 -36.93 30.29
C PHE A 261 -19.66 -37.39 30.59
N SER A 262 -20.36 -37.88 29.57
CA SER A 262 -21.62 -38.59 29.75
C SER A 262 -21.78 -39.73 28.76
N THR A 263 -22.50 -40.77 29.18
CA THR A 263 -22.93 -41.85 28.31
C THR A 263 -24.29 -42.37 28.76
N THR A 264 -25.21 -42.52 27.81
CA THR A 264 -26.52 -43.11 28.05
C THR A 264 -26.47 -44.58 27.66
N VAL A 265 -26.98 -45.44 28.53
CA VAL A 265 -27.07 -46.89 28.32
C VAL A 265 -28.56 -47.24 28.15
N ASN A 266 -29.01 -47.38 26.90
CA ASN A 266 -30.39 -47.73 26.55
C ASN A 266 -30.48 -48.52 25.23
N GLY A 267 -31.69 -48.76 24.73
CA GLY A 267 -31.94 -49.53 23.50
C GLY A 267 -31.52 -48.86 22.18
N ASP A 268 -31.30 -47.54 22.17
CA ASP A 268 -31.10 -46.74 20.94
C ASP A 268 -29.62 -46.65 20.51
N GLY A 269 -28.70 -47.16 21.31
CA GLY A 269 -27.28 -47.24 20.98
C GLY A 269 -26.42 -46.12 21.57
N LYS A 270 -25.20 -45.99 21.05
CA LYS A 270 -24.07 -45.30 21.71
C LYS A 270 -23.76 -43.93 21.12
N ALA A 271 -23.64 -42.95 22.00
CA ALA A 271 -22.75 -41.81 21.84
C ALA A 271 -22.06 -41.56 23.20
N PHE A 272 -20.73 -41.57 23.23
CA PHE A 272 -20.01 -41.00 24.36
C PHE A 272 -19.94 -39.49 24.13
N ALA A 273 -20.50 -38.69 25.03
CA ALA A 273 -20.48 -37.25 24.90
C ALA A 273 -19.44 -36.65 25.86
N PHE A 274 -18.68 -35.69 25.36
CA PHE A 274 -17.81 -34.86 26.17
C PHE A 274 -18.21 -33.40 26.01
N ASN A 275 -18.25 -32.66 27.11
CA ASN A 275 -18.57 -31.24 27.10
C ASN A 275 -17.41 -30.48 27.76
N VAL A 276 -16.82 -29.56 27.03
CA VAL A 276 -15.78 -28.66 27.53
C VAL A 276 -16.41 -27.33 27.86
N GLU A 277 -16.12 -26.81 29.04
CA GLU A 277 -16.49 -25.46 29.45
C GLU A 277 -15.26 -24.71 29.96
N ALA A 278 -14.87 -23.65 29.25
CA ALA A 278 -13.75 -22.80 29.64
C ALA A 278 -14.11 -21.94 30.86
N ALA A 279 -13.22 -21.93 31.87
CA ALA A 279 -13.40 -21.08 33.05
C ALA A 279 -13.05 -19.61 32.77
N ASP A 280 -12.11 -19.38 31.85
CA ASP A 280 -11.61 -18.07 31.48
C ASP A 280 -11.75 -17.82 29.97
N ALA A 281 -11.75 -16.54 29.58
CA ALA A 281 -11.71 -16.16 28.16
C ALA A 281 -10.41 -16.66 27.49
N TRP A 282 -10.55 -17.27 26.32
CA TRP A 282 -9.46 -17.75 25.49
C TRP A 282 -8.80 -16.59 24.74
N LYS A 283 -7.72 -16.06 25.32
CA LYS A 283 -6.94 -14.97 24.73
C LYS A 283 -6.06 -15.48 23.59
N SER A 284 -5.97 -14.69 22.50
CA SER A 284 -5.22 -15.05 21.29
C SER A 284 -5.63 -16.42 20.75
N ALA A 285 -6.95 -16.66 20.70
CA ALA A 285 -7.51 -17.93 20.25
C ALA A 285 -6.97 -18.28 18.85
N LEU A 286 -6.67 -19.57 18.63
CA LEU A 286 -6.04 -20.08 17.41
C LEU A 286 -4.67 -19.45 17.08
N GLY A 287 -4.01 -18.79 18.05
CA GLY A 287 -2.76 -18.06 17.83
C GLY A 287 -2.95 -16.69 17.16
N ILE A 288 -4.19 -16.21 17.04
CA ILE A 288 -4.51 -14.98 16.31
C ILE A 288 -4.55 -13.82 17.30
N SER A 289 -3.57 -12.91 17.17
CA SER A 289 -3.49 -11.74 18.03
C SER A 289 -4.69 -10.81 17.80
N GLY A 290 -5.35 -10.39 18.90
CA GLY A 290 -6.57 -9.59 18.87
C GLY A 290 -7.87 -10.41 18.87
N LEU A 291 -7.82 -11.74 18.68
CA LEU A 291 -8.98 -12.62 18.81
C LEU A 291 -9.07 -13.17 20.24
N THR A 292 -10.09 -12.77 20.99
CA THR A 292 -10.39 -13.31 22.32
C THR A 292 -11.77 -13.92 22.31
N LEU A 293 -11.89 -15.19 22.69
CA LEU A 293 -13.17 -15.90 22.78
C LEU A 293 -13.61 -15.99 24.24
N SER A 294 -14.85 -15.61 24.53
CA SER A 294 -15.48 -15.72 25.84
C SER A 294 -16.55 -16.80 25.81
N ASP A 295 -16.91 -17.34 26.99
CA ASP A 295 -17.94 -18.36 27.13
C ASP A 295 -17.72 -19.57 26.21
N VAL A 296 -16.46 -20.01 26.09
CA VAL A 296 -16.08 -21.10 25.18
C VAL A 296 -16.65 -22.41 25.71
N THR A 297 -17.57 -22.97 24.93
CA THR A 297 -18.15 -24.29 25.15
C THR A 297 -17.85 -25.16 23.94
N MET A 298 -17.63 -26.46 24.16
CA MET A 298 -17.47 -27.40 23.05
C MET A 298 -18.09 -28.74 23.40
N SER A 299 -18.91 -29.28 22.51
CA SER A 299 -19.47 -30.61 22.59
C SER A 299 -18.70 -31.54 21.65
N ILE A 300 -18.44 -32.77 22.11
CA ILE A 300 -17.76 -33.80 21.33
C ILE A 300 -18.55 -35.10 21.45
N GLU A 301 -18.94 -35.65 20.32
CA GLU A 301 -19.59 -36.95 20.23
C GLU A 301 -18.57 -37.98 19.74
N ALA A 302 -18.22 -38.94 20.59
CA ALA A 302 -17.27 -39.99 20.27
C ALA A 302 -18.03 -41.29 19.90
N ALA A 303 -18.33 -41.41 18.61
CA ALA A 303 -18.85 -42.61 17.97
C ALA A 303 -17.78 -43.20 17.03
N ASP A 304 -18.18 -43.86 15.93
CA ASP A 304 -17.23 -44.36 14.93
C ASP A 304 -16.37 -43.23 14.32
N ASP A 305 -16.98 -42.06 14.14
CA ASP A 305 -16.32 -40.78 13.87
C ASP A 305 -16.42 -39.87 15.10
N ILE A 306 -15.48 -38.93 15.23
CA ILE A 306 -15.57 -37.86 16.24
C ILE A 306 -16.33 -36.70 15.60
N LYS A 307 -17.45 -36.32 16.21
CA LYS A 307 -18.11 -35.04 15.89
C LYS A 307 -17.74 -34.03 16.95
N ALA A 308 -17.48 -32.79 16.57
CA ALA A 308 -17.21 -31.73 17.53
C ALA A 308 -17.87 -30.43 17.10
N ALA A 309 -18.41 -29.70 18.07
CA ALA A 309 -18.97 -28.37 17.88
C ALA A 309 -18.44 -27.44 18.97
N LEU A 310 -17.93 -26.28 18.61
CA LEU A 310 -17.53 -25.21 19.52
C LEU A 310 -18.47 -24.03 19.36
N ALA A 311 -18.91 -23.46 20.47
CA ALA A 311 -19.66 -22.22 20.54
C ALA A 311 -18.98 -21.26 21.52
N ALA A 312 -18.85 -20.01 21.13
CA ALA A 312 -18.27 -18.95 21.96
C ALA A 312 -18.79 -17.58 21.51
N THR A 313 -18.44 -16.54 22.26
CA THR A 313 -18.67 -15.15 21.84
C THR A 313 -17.33 -14.42 21.72
N THR A 314 -17.25 -13.42 20.84
CA THR A 314 -16.08 -12.53 20.76
C THR A 314 -16.53 -11.08 20.62
N LYS A 315 -15.61 -10.15 20.88
CA LYS A 315 -15.85 -8.73 20.71
C LYS A 315 -14.82 -8.14 19.74
N LEU A 316 -15.28 -7.68 18.58
CA LEU A 316 -14.47 -6.92 17.64
C LEU A 316 -14.92 -5.45 17.66
N GLY A 317 -14.06 -4.58 18.20
CA GLY A 317 -14.39 -3.18 18.45
C GLY A 317 -15.49 -3.04 19.51
N SER A 318 -16.63 -2.46 19.14
CA SER A 318 -17.80 -2.32 20.02
C SER A 318 -18.84 -3.43 19.85
N GLN A 319 -18.71 -4.30 18.85
CA GLN A 319 -19.71 -5.30 18.50
C GLN A 319 -19.39 -6.68 19.08
N SER A 320 -20.41 -7.35 19.59
CA SER A 320 -20.35 -8.76 20.00
C SER A 320 -20.70 -9.65 18.82
N LEU A 321 -19.95 -10.72 18.62
CA LEU A 321 -20.13 -11.68 17.52
C LEU A 321 -20.25 -13.08 18.09
N ASP A 322 -21.08 -13.89 17.45
CA ASP A 322 -21.17 -15.32 17.74
C ASP A 322 -20.05 -16.05 17.02
N VAL A 323 -19.44 -17.00 17.71
CA VAL A 323 -18.35 -17.82 17.21
C VAL A 323 -18.78 -19.27 17.22
N THR A 324 -18.72 -19.91 16.06
CA THR A 324 -19.06 -21.32 15.93
C THR A 324 -18.01 -22.09 15.14
N TRP A 325 -17.83 -23.35 15.46
CA TRP A 325 -17.06 -24.29 14.64
C TRP A 325 -17.73 -25.66 14.77
N GLU A 326 -17.98 -26.34 13.66
CA GLU A 326 -18.63 -27.65 13.65
C GLU A 326 -17.90 -28.58 12.68
N VAL A 327 -17.70 -29.83 13.09
CA VAL A 327 -17.09 -30.88 12.26
C VAL A 327 -17.80 -32.21 12.48
N GLU A 328 -18.23 -32.84 11.39
CA GLU A 328 -18.93 -34.14 11.39
C GLU A 328 -17.96 -35.34 11.42
N LYS A 329 -16.69 -35.11 11.04
CA LYS A 329 -15.60 -36.09 11.10
C LYS A 329 -14.31 -35.38 11.45
N ALA A 330 -14.02 -35.26 12.73
CA ALA A 330 -12.80 -34.62 13.20
C ALA A 330 -11.58 -35.50 12.89
N ASP A 331 -10.69 -34.99 12.06
CA ASP A 331 -9.35 -35.52 11.83
C ASP A 331 -8.30 -34.55 12.41
N LYS A 332 -7.07 -34.54 11.85
CA LYS A 332 -6.04 -33.58 12.23
C LYS A 332 -6.19 -32.21 11.55
N ALA A 333 -7.32 -31.93 10.87
CA ALA A 333 -7.53 -30.68 10.16
C ALA A 333 -7.47 -29.47 11.09
N GLU A 334 -7.06 -28.36 10.51
CA GLU A 334 -6.96 -27.06 11.16
C GLU A 334 -8.34 -26.57 11.60
N VAL A 335 -8.45 -26.07 12.83
CA VAL A 335 -9.70 -25.50 13.34
C VAL A 335 -9.93 -24.13 12.69
N ALA A 336 -11.08 -23.98 12.02
CA ALA A 336 -11.50 -22.75 11.36
C ALA A 336 -12.83 -22.27 11.95
N VAL A 337 -12.80 -21.23 12.79
CA VAL A 337 -13.99 -20.72 13.48
C VAL A 337 -14.74 -19.70 12.61
N SER A 338 -16.06 -19.81 12.54
CA SER A 338 -16.94 -18.82 11.89
C SER A 338 -17.33 -17.74 12.88
N LEU A 339 -17.18 -16.48 12.48
CA LEU A 339 -17.60 -15.29 13.21
C LEU A 339 -18.79 -14.66 12.49
N LYS A 340 -19.90 -14.46 13.19
CA LYS A 340 -21.12 -13.85 12.65
C LYS A 340 -21.61 -12.70 13.51
N GLY A 341 -22.04 -11.62 12.85
CA GLY A 341 -22.69 -10.49 13.53
C GLY A 341 -24.07 -10.86 14.05
N THR A 342 -24.40 -10.43 15.26
CA THR A 342 -25.77 -10.48 15.78
C THR A 342 -26.69 -9.60 14.92
N ASP A 343 -27.86 -10.12 14.52
CA ASP A 343 -28.87 -9.44 13.69
C ASP A 343 -28.48 -9.12 12.23
N ASP A 344 -27.64 -9.92 11.56
CA ASP A 344 -27.18 -9.70 10.16
C ASP A 344 -26.46 -8.35 9.93
N LYS A 345 -26.00 -7.68 11.00
CA LYS A 345 -25.23 -6.44 10.91
C LYS A 345 -23.80 -6.72 10.49
N THR A 346 -23.22 -5.80 9.73
CA THR A 346 -21.79 -5.86 9.39
C THR A 346 -20.92 -5.47 10.58
N PHE A 347 -19.72 -6.04 10.62
CA PHE A 347 -18.69 -5.75 11.60
C PHE A 347 -17.33 -5.45 10.98
N ASN A 348 -16.48 -4.72 11.70
CA ASN A 348 -15.19 -4.31 11.18
C ASN A 348 -14.05 -5.17 11.77
N ILE A 349 -13.19 -5.68 10.89
CA ILE A 349 -12.10 -6.60 11.26
C ILE A 349 -10.76 -5.91 11.53
N ALA A 350 -10.67 -4.58 11.41
CA ALA A 350 -9.45 -3.82 11.63
C ALA A 350 -8.90 -3.92 13.07
N THR A 351 -9.72 -4.42 14.00
CA THR A 351 -9.33 -4.66 15.39
C THR A 351 -8.50 -5.92 15.59
N LEU A 352 -8.50 -6.84 14.63
CA LEU A 352 -7.58 -7.97 14.60
C LEU A 352 -6.15 -7.46 14.33
N ALA A 353 -5.18 -7.98 15.06
CA ALA A 353 -3.83 -7.41 15.04
C ALA A 353 -3.18 -7.53 13.66
N GLY A 354 -2.53 -6.46 13.22
CA GLY A 354 -1.93 -6.35 11.89
C GLY A 354 -2.87 -5.78 10.83
N LEU A 355 -4.19 -5.92 10.97
CA LEU A 355 -5.15 -5.38 10.01
C LEU A 355 -5.39 -3.88 10.17
N SER A 356 -5.20 -3.30 11.35
CA SER A 356 -5.50 -1.88 11.62
C SER A 356 -4.78 -0.88 10.72
N LYS A 357 -3.68 -1.29 10.08
CA LYS A 357 -2.85 -0.48 9.19
C LYS A 357 -3.11 -0.73 7.71
N VAL A 358 -3.92 -1.74 7.37
CA VAL A 358 -4.32 -1.99 5.99
C VAL A 358 -5.15 -0.79 5.50
N PRO A 359 -4.79 -0.15 4.38
CA PRO A 359 -5.52 1.01 3.86
C PRO A 359 -7.00 0.67 3.60
N GLY A 360 -7.91 1.54 4.03
CA GLY A 360 -9.34 1.41 3.74
C GLY A 360 -10.10 0.30 4.49
N ILE A 361 -9.42 -0.56 5.26
CA ILE A 361 -10.06 -1.69 5.97
C ILE A 361 -11.11 -1.25 6.99
N LYS A 362 -11.01 -0.03 7.53
CA LYS A 362 -11.96 0.55 8.47
C LYS A 362 -13.31 0.89 7.81
N ASP A 363 -13.32 1.05 6.50
CA ASP A 363 -14.51 1.39 5.72
C ASP A 363 -15.23 0.14 5.21
N LEU A 364 -14.62 -1.04 5.36
CA LEU A 364 -15.21 -2.32 4.99
C LEU A 364 -15.95 -2.95 6.16
N GLY A 365 -17.16 -3.46 5.89
CA GLY A 365 -17.97 -4.20 6.85
C GLY A 365 -18.13 -5.66 6.41
N PHE A 366 -17.81 -6.60 7.29
CA PHE A 366 -17.93 -8.04 7.05
C PHE A 366 -19.24 -8.56 7.67
N LYS A 367 -19.93 -9.46 6.98
CA LYS A 367 -21.12 -10.15 7.51
C LYS A 367 -20.76 -11.45 8.20
N GLU A 368 -19.78 -12.14 7.64
CA GLU A 368 -19.30 -13.43 8.10
C GLU A 368 -17.80 -13.49 7.85
N LEU A 369 -17.07 -14.08 8.79
CA LEU A 369 -15.64 -14.30 8.69
C LEU A 369 -15.28 -15.66 9.28
N THR A 370 -14.84 -16.59 8.44
CA THR A 370 -14.15 -17.81 8.84
C THR A 370 -12.69 -17.50 9.09
N VAL A 371 -12.19 -17.88 10.25
CA VAL A 371 -10.86 -17.53 10.73
C VAL A 371 -10.08 -18.80 11.07
N SER A 372 -8.93 -18.96 10.41
CA SER A 372 -7.94 -20.01 10.69
C SER A 372 -6.53 -19.40 10.79
N PRO A 373 -5.55 -20.14 11.35
CA PRO A 373 -4.14 -19.76 11.27
C PRO A 373 -3.60 -19.55 9.85
N SER A 374 -4.14 -20.25 8.85
CA SER A 374 -3.78 -20.11 7.42
C SER A 374 -4.29 -18.84 6.74
N GLY A 375 -5.34 -18.20 7.27
CA GLY A 375 -5.91 -16.96 6.74
C GLY A 375 -7.37 -16.78 7.13
N PHE A 376 -7.98 -15.70 6.67
CA PHE A 376 -9.40 -15.43 6.93
C PHE A 376 -10.17 -15.45 5.61
N GLY A 377 -11.37 -16.01 5.61
CA GLY A 377 -12.28 -16.03 4.47
C GLY A 377 -13.64 -15.54 4.90
N GLY A 378 -14.43 -14.93 4.03
CA GLY A 378 -15.72 -14.42 4.46
C GLY A 378 -16.42 -13.58 3.42
N ARG A 379 -17.46 -12.88 3.88
CA ARG A 379 -18.31 -12.02 3.03
C ARG A 379 -18.19 -10.57 3.47
N VAL A 380 -17.73 -9.72 2.57
CA VAL A 380 -17.58 -8.27 2.77
C VAL A 380 -18.68 -7.51 2.06
N MET A 381 -19.15 -6.43 2.67
CA MET A 381 -20.04 -5.45 2.07
C MET A 381 -19.21 -4.34 1.44
N PHE A 382 -19.34 -4.18 0.12
CA PHE A 382 -18.72 -3.10 -0.65
C PHE A 382 -19.76 -2.49 -1.58
N LYS A 383 -19.99 -1.17 -1.51
CA LYS A 383 -21.01 -0.44 -2.31
C LYS A 383 -22.41 -1.08 -2.31
N ASN A 384 -22.85 -1.61 -1.16
CA ASN A 384 -24.12 -2.34 -0.95
C ASN A 384 -24.20 -3.73 -1.63
N GLU A 385 -23.10 -4.24 -2.16
CA GLU A 385 -22.98 -5.60 -2.66
C GLU A 385 -22.25 -6.47 -1.64
N GLU A 386 -22.67 -7.73 -1.55
CA GLU A 386 -22.03 -8.74 -0.72
C GLU A 386 -21.09 -9.57 -1.59
N LEU A 387 -19.80 -9.55 -1.24
CA LEU A 387 -18.73 -10.11 -2.05
C LEU A 387 -17.89 -11.08 -1.23
N ASP A 388 -17.34 -12.10 -1.89
CA ASP A 388 -16.35 -12.98 -1.28
C ASP A 388 -15.04 -12.22 -1.02
N ALA A 389 -14.51 -12.40 0.18
CA ALA A 389 -13.31 -11.74 0.66
C ALA A 389 -12.39 -12.72 1.39
N ALA A 390 -11.09 -12.45 1.29
CA ALA A 390 -10.06 -13.20 1.98
C ALA A 390 -9.02 -12.26 2.56
N VAL A 391 -8.38 -12.71 3.63
CA VAL A 391 -7.23 -12.08 4.24
C VAL A 391 -6.12 -13.13 4.29
N VAL A 392 -5.04 -12.84 3.58
CA VAL A 392 -3.89 -13.75 3.50
C VAL A 392 -2.65 -13.08 4.07
N PHE A 393 -1.75 -13.88 4.65
CA PHE A 393 -0.52 -13.41 5.26
C PHE A 393 0.68 -13.90 4.46
N MET A 394 1.04 -13.15 3.41
CA MET A 394 1.98 -13.59 2.38
C MET A 394 3.14 -12.61 2.17
N GLY A 395 4.08 -13.00 1.30
CA GLY A 395 5.29 -12.24 0.99
C GLY A 395 6.36 -12.34 2.07
N THR A 396 7.49 -11.66 1.83
CA THR A 396 8.66 -11.67 2.73
C THR A 396 8.36 -11.08 4.11
N SER A 397 7.38 -10.18 4.20
CA SER A 397 6.97 -9.52 5.43
C SER A 397 5.87 -10.27 6.21
N LYS A 398 5.22 -11.27 5.60
CA LYS A 398 4.03 -11.98 6.12
C LYS A 398 2.94 -11.02 6.65
N LYS A 399 2.80 -9.87 6.00
CA LYS A 399 1.81 -8.84 6.34
C LYS A 399 0.46 -9.19 5.72
N PRO A 400 -0.65 -8.74 6.32
CA PRO A 400 -1.97 -9.04 5.79
C PRO A 400 -2.20 -8.34 4.45
N ILE A 401 -2.78 -9.10 3.52
CA ILE A 401 -3.31 -8.63 2.25
C ILE A 401 -4.79 -8.97 2.26
N VAL A 402 -5.64 -7.96 2.17
CA VAL A 402 -7.10 -8.16 2.06
C VAL A 402 -7.47 -8.15 0.59
N MET A 403 -8.22 -9.15 0.15
CA MET A 403 -8.64 -9.29 -1.23
C MET A 403 -10.15 -9.51 -1.28
N PHE A 404 -10.81 -8.98 -2.29
CA PHE A 404 -12.20 -9.30 -2.57
C PHE A 404 -12.50 -9.11 -4.05
N LYS A 405 -13.43 -9.91 -4.58
CA LYS A 405 -13.77 -9.92 -6.00
C LYS A 405 -15.14 -9.31 -6.23
N THR A 406 -15.20 -8.29 -7.07
CA THR A 406 -16.47 -7.74 -7.56
C THR A 406 -17.02 -8.60 -8.68
N GLN A 407 -18.34 -8.66 -8.86
CA GLN A 407 -18.93 -9.31 -10.04
C GLN A 407 -18.63 -8.50 -11.31
N LYS A 408 -18.73 -7.17 -11.20
CA LYS A 408 -18.54 -6.20 -12.27
C LYS A 408 -18.14 -4.87 -11.65
N PHE A 409 -17.15 -4.21 -12.23
CA PHE A 409 -16.73 -2.88 -11.79
C PHE A 409 -16.43 -1.98 -12.98
N ALA A 410 -17.07 -0.81 -13.04
CA ALA A 410 -16.82 0.18 -14.09
C ALA A 410 -15.91 1.29 -13.55
N LEU A 411 -14.95 1.76 -14.36
CA LEU A 411 -14.05 2.83 -13.93
C LEU A 411 -14.76 4.14 -13.62
N LYS A 412 -15.93 4.37 -14.22
CA LYS A 412 -16.83 5.49 -13.89
C LYS A 412 -17.31 5.49 -12.43
N ASP A 413 -17.21 4.37 -11.73
CA ASP A 413 -17.62 4.24 -10.34
C ASP A 413 -16.51 4.71 -9.37
N VAL A 414 -15.35 5.12 -9.88
CA VAL A 414 -14.27 5.78 -9.12
C VAL A 414 -14.60 7.25 -8.87
N ASP A 415 -14.98 7.99 -9.92
CA ASP A 415 -15.50 9.36 -9.83
C ASP A 415 -16.44 9.66 -11.02
N GLY A 416 -17.51 10.43 -10.79
CA GLY A 416 -18.48 10.76 -11.83
C GLY A 416 -17.90 11.51 -13.03
N ALA A 417 -16.78 12.21 -12.87
CA ALA A 417 -16.09 12.88 -13.98
C ALA A 417 -15.49 11.89 -14.99
N VAL A 418 -15.14 10.68 -14.56
CA VAL A 418 -14.61 9.62 -15.44
C VAL A 418 -15.60 9.27 -16.55
N LYS A 419 -16.92 9.41 -16.31
CA LYS A 419 -17.97 9.15 -17.31
C LYS A 419 -17.77 9.90 -18.62
N ASN A 420 -17.20 11.11 -18.56
CA ASN A 420 -17.00 11.98 -19.72
C ASN A 420 -15.58 11.86 -20.31
N THR A 421 -14.82 10.85 -19.90
CA THR A 421 -13.45 10.58 -20.36
C THR A 421 -13.40 9.31 -21.22
N PRO A 422 -12.29 9.03 -21.91
CA PRO A 422 -12.10 7.77 -22.65
C PRO A 422 -12.27 6.52 -21.77
N LEU A 423 -12.09 6.63 -20.45
CA LEU A 423 -12.25 5.54 -19.49
C LEU A 423 -13.70 5.28 -19.07
N GLY A 424 -14.66 6.12 -19.46
CA GLY A 424 -16.04 6.08 -18.97
C GLY A 424 -16.81 4.79 -19.30
N ASN A 425 -16.38 4.07 -20.35
CA ASN A 425 -16.96 2.80 -20.79
C ASN A 425 -16.13 1.57 -20.37
N VAL A 426 -15.00 1.77 -19.71
CA VAL A 426 -14.12 0.68 -19.29
C VAL A 426 -14.74 -0.02 -18.09
N GLU A 427 -14.90 -1.32 -18.23
CA GLU A 427 -15.57 -2.17 -17.28
C GLU A 427 -14.83 -3.50 -17.18
N PHE A 428 -14.76 -4.02 -15.96
CA PHE A 428 -14.06 -5.24 -15.64
C PHE A 428 -15.04 -6.27 -15.10
N PRO A 429 -15.21 -7.43 -15.76
CA PRO A 429 -15.86 -8.57 -15.15
C PRO A 429 -14.91 -9.16 -14.11
N GLY A 430 -15.37 -9.34 -12.87
CA GLY A 430 -14.56 -10.06 -11.88
C GLY A 430 -13.34 -9.32 -11.33
N MET A 431 -13.37 -7.98 -11.17
CA MET A 431 -12.20 -7.24 -10.65
C MET A 431 -11.90 -7.63 -9.20
N ILE A 432 -10.64 -8.00 -8.95
CA ILE A 432 -10.11 -8.26 -7.62
C ILE A 432 -9.51 -6.95 -7.08
N PHE A 433 -10.02 -6.49 -5.96
CA PHE A 433 -9.38 -5.45 -5.16
C PHE A 433 -8.38 -6.08 -4.21
N THR A 434 -7.26 -5.41 -4.00
CA THR A 434 -6.24 -5.81 -3.02
C THR A 434 -5.90 -4.63 -2.12
N LEU A 435 -5.82 -4.87 -0.82
CA LEU A 435 -5.46 -3.88 0.18
C LEU A 435 -4.23 -4.37 0.93
N ALA A 436 -3.12 -3.64 0.82
CA ALA A 436 -1.87 -4.03 1.45
C ALA A 436 -1.19 -2.84 2.15
N GLU A 437 -0.72 -3.04 3.39
CA GLU A 437 0.05 -2.04 4.14
C GLU A 437 1.39 -1.73 3.45
N HIS A 438 1.98 -2.74 2.80
CA HIS A 438 3.28 -2.69 2.13
C HIS A 438 3.19 -3.34 0.76
N ASP A 439 4.17 -3.06 -0.10
CA ASP A 439 4.34 -3.77 -1.37
C ASP A 439 4.81 -5.21 -1.09
N PRO A 440 3.96 -6.23 -1.33
CA PRO A 440 4.36 -7.63 -1.10
C PRO A 440 5.20 -8.18 -2.27
N GLY A 441 5.33 -7.43 -3.37
CA GLY A 441 6.07 -7.83 -4.56
C GLY A 441 5.33 -8.86 -5.41
N ALA A 442 6.12 -9.64 -6.14
CA ALA A 442 5.64 -10.76 -6.95
C ALA A 442 5.33 -11.97 -6.05
N LEU A 443 4.10 -12.47 -6.11
CA LEU A 443 3.63 -13.63 -5.36
C LEU A 443 3.32 -14.77 -6.33
N SER A 444 3.73 -15.99 -6.00
CA SER A 444 3.29 -17.17 -6.74
C SER A 444 1.81 -17.43 -6.45
N ALA A 445 1.03 -17.75 -7.48
CA ALA A 445 -0.36 -18.17 -7.31
C ALA A 445 -0.45 -19.47 -6.50
N ASP A 446 0.47 -20.41 -6.71
CA ASP A 446 0.58 -21.68 -5.97
C ASP A 446 0.83 -21.50 -4.46
N ASP A 447 1.33 -20.33 -4.04
CA ASP A 447 1.63 -20.03 -2.63
C ASP A 447 0.40 -19.50 -1.88
N PHE A 448 -0.69 -19.18 -2.58
CA PHE A 448 -1.89 -18.65 -1.92
C PHE A 448 -2.56 -19.74 -1.09
N PRO A 449 -2.97 -19.42 0.16
CA PRO A 449 -3.76 -20.33 0.96
C PRO A 449 -5.14 -20.53 0.31
N SER A 450 -5.72 -21.71 0.48
CA SER A 450 -6.99 -22.12 -0.16
C SER A 450 -8.17 -21.17 0.07
N VAL A 451 -8.09 -20.36 1.13
CA VAL A 451 -9.07 -19.31 1.43
C VAL A 451 -9.13 -18.21 0.36
N ALA A 452 -8.07 -18.03 -0.43
CA ALA A 452 -8.01 -17.06 -1.53
C ALA A 452 -8.43 -17.64 -2.89
N ASP A 453 -8.55 -18.96 -3.04
CA ASP A 453 -8.87 -19.63 -4.31
C ASP A 453 -10.17 -19.11 -4.93
N ILE A 454 -11.18 -18.86 -4.08
CA ILE A 454 -12.48 -18.33 -4.50
C ILE A 454 -12.40 -16.93 -5.11
N ILE A 455 -11.38 -16.15 -4.76
CA ILE A 455 -11.16 -14.79 -5.26
C ILE A 455 -10.27 -14.82 -6.50
N ILE A 456 -9.16 -15.55 -6.45
CA ILE A 456 -8.14 -15.52 -7.50
C ILE A 456 -8.68 -16.21 -8.77
N GLY A 457 -9.27 -17.40 -8.64
CA GLY A 457 -9.92 -18.14 -9.74
C GLY A 457 -9.15 -18.10 -11.07
N GLU A 458 -9.85 -17.83 -12.18
CA GLU A 458 -9.33 -17.84 -13.56
C GLU A 458 -8.16 -16.85 -13.85
N LEU A 459 -7.87 -15.89 -12.95
CA LEU A 459 -6.72 -14.98 -13.12
C LEU A 459 -5.38 -15.71 -12.92
N GLU A 460 -5.36 -16.81 -12.16
CA GLU A 460 -4.17 -17.66 -11.98
C GLU A 460 -3.70 -18.26 -13.31
N GLU A 461 -4.61 -18.86 -14.08
CA GLU A 461 -4.29 -19.54 -15.34
C GLU A 461 -3.70 -18.57 -16.39
N LYS A 462 -4.13 -17.31 -16.39
CA LYS A 462 -3.74 -16.30 -17.38
C LYS A 462 -2.52 -15.45 -16.99
N THR A 463 -2.12 -15.44 -15.73
CA THR A 463 -0.95 -14.69 -15.24
C THR A 463 0.35 -15.48 -15.30
N GLY A 464 0.29 -16.76 -15.73
CA GLY A 464 1.45 -17.66 -15.70
C GLY A 464 1.90 -17.98 -14.28
N GLY A 465 0.99 -17.87 -13.29
CA GLY A 465 1.23 -18.23 -11.90
C GLY A 465 1.94 -17.17 -11.06
N THR A 466 2.15 -15.93 -11.54
CA THR A 466 2.76 -14.85 -10.72
C THR A 466 1.89 -13.59 -10.70
N LEU A 467 1.50 -13.16 -9.50
CA LEU A 467 0.70 -11.96 -9.26
C LEU A 467 1.56 -10.84 -8.70
N HIS A 468 1.51 -9.67 -9.32
CA HIS A 468 2.20 -8.47 -8.83
C HIS A 468 1.20 -7.57 -8.11
N LEU A 469 1.32 -7.46 -6.80
CA LEU A 469 0.52 -6.56 -5.98
C LEU A 469 1.35 -5.34 -5.58
N LYS A 470 0.69 -4.21 -5.36
CA LYS A 470 1.34 -2.97 -4.88
C LYS A 470 0.83 -2.61 -3.48
N GLN A 471 1.58 -1.75 -2.80
CA GLN A 471 1.12 -1.11 -1.57
C GLN A 471 -0.13 -0.25 -1.85
N GLY A 472 -1.07 -0.20 -0.90
CA GLY A 472 -2.26 0.63 -1.01
C GLY A 472 -3.50 -0.14 -1.45
N VAL A 473 -4.39 0.55 -2.17
CA VAL A 473 -5.57 -0.02 -2.82
C VAL A 473 -5.20 -0.37 -4.26
N GLY A 474 -4.85 -1.63 -4.47
CA GLY A 474 -4.53 -2.20 -5.78
C GLY A 474 -5.72 -2.89 -6.43
N MET A 475 -5.62 -3.14 -7.72
CA MET A 475 -6.58 -3.93 -8.47
C MET A 475 -5.89 -4.90 -9.43
N MET A 476 -6.57 -6.00 -9.71
CA MET A 476 -6.24 -6.95 -10.78
C MET A 476 -7.52 -7.36 -11.50
N ALA A 477 -7.50 -7.40 -12.82
CA ALA A 477 -8.66 -7.79 -13.61
C ALA A 477 -8.28 -8.26 -15.01
N MET A 478 -9.25 -8.90 -15.68
CA MET A 478 -9.21 -9.09 -17.12
C MET A 478 -9.86 -7.88 -17.81
N LEU A 479 -9.13 -7.23 -18.71
CA LEU A 479 -9.66 -6.20 -19.60
C LEU A 479 -9.99 -6.82 -20.95
N ASP A 480 -11.26 -6.82 -21.32
CA ASP A 480 -11.63 -6.96 -22.73
C ASP A 480 -11.37 -5.61 -23.42
N THR A 481 -10.45 -5.62 -24.38
CA THR A 481 -10.01 -4.43 -25.11
C THR A 481 -11.13 -3.78 -25.93
N ASP A 482 -12.25 -4.49 -26.22
CA ASP A 482 -13.44 -3.88 -26.83
C ASP A 482 -14.04 -2.75 -25.98
N HIS A 483 -13.85 -2.77 -24.66
CA HIS A 483 -14.29 -1.70 -23.77
C HIS A 483 -13.47 -0.40 -23.88
N LEU A 484 -12.31 -0.43 -24.56
CA LEU A 484 -11.52 0.78 -24.86
C LEU A 484 -12.11 1.59 -26.03
N GLY A 485 -13.13 1.08 -26.72
CA GLY A 485 -13.83 1.79 -27.79
C GLY A 485 -12.90 2.26 -28.92
N ALA A 486 -12.94 3.56 -29.24
CA ALA A 486 -12.11 4.13 -30.31
C ALA A 486 -10.60 4.00 -30.04
N ALA A 487 -10.19 3.99 -28.76
CA ALA A 487 -8.79 3.83 -28.37
C ALA A 487 -8.23 2.45 -28.75
N LYS A 488 -9.07 1.39 -28.73
CA LYS A 488 -8.69 0.04 -29.20
C LYS A 488 -8.12 0.08 -30.63
N LYS A 489 -8.87 0.72 -31.53
CA LYS A 489 -8.51 0.80 -32.95
C LYS A 489 -7.29 1.68 -33.18
N ALA A 490 -7.20 2.81 -32.47
CA ALA A 490 -6.08 3.74 -32.56
C ALA A 490 -4.77 3.08 -32.10
N LEU A 491 -4.78 2.42 -30.94
CA LEU A 491 -3.61 1.75 -30.37
C LEU A 491 -3.30 0.39 -31.02
N GLY A 492 -4.23 -0.17 -31.80
CA GLY A 492 -4.04 -1.47 -32.46
C GLY A 492 -4.00 -2.64 -31.48
N ILE A 493 -4.70 -2.52 -30.35
CA ILE A 493 -4.74 -3.53 -29.28
C ILE A 493 -5.94 -4.45 -29.52
N SER A 494 -5.81 -5.75 -29.26
CA SER A 494 -6.90 -6.72 -29.42
C SER A 494 -6.81 -7.85 -28.42
N GLY A 495 -7.95 -8.46 -28.11
CA GLY A 495 -8.06 -9.60 -27.20
C GLY A 495 -8.29 -9.18 -25.75
N GLU A 496 -8.05 -10.11 -24.84
CA GLU A 496 -8.12 -9.89 -23.41
C GLU A 496 -6.73 -9.65 -22.84
N LEU A 497 -6.60 -8.69 -21.93
CA LEU A 497 -5.36 -8.38 -21.25
C LEU A 497 -5.52 -8.57 -19.74
N VAL A 498 -4.52 -9.15 -19.09
CA VAL A 498 -4.43 -9.07 -17.63
C VAL A 498 -3.93 -7.68 -17.28
N VAL A 499 -4.71 -6.96 -16.50
CA VAL A 499 -4.35 -5.62 -16.03
C VAL A 499 -4.14 -5.62 -14.53
N GLY A 500 -3.23 -4.78 -14.07
CA GLY A 500 -2.97 -4.53 -12.66
C GLY A 500 -2.67 -3.06 -12.42
N GLY A 501 -3.00 -2.55 -11.25
CA GLY A 501 -2.86 -1.12 -11.00
C GLY A 501 -3.31 -0.68 -9.63
N ASN A 502 -3.42 0.64 -9.47
CA ASN A 502 -3.91 1.29 -8.25
C ASN A 502 -5.21 2.05 -8.54
N LEU A 503 -6.10 2.05 -7.55
CA LEU A 503 -7.35 2.81 -7.56
C LEU A 503 -7.44 3.69 -6.30
N GLY A 504 -7.25 5.00 -6.46
CA GLY A 504 -7.38 5.99 -5.40
C GLY A 504 -8.80 6.51 -5.24
N GLY A 505 -9.19 6.88 -4.02
CA GLY A 505 -10.50 7.46 -3.70
C GLY A 505 -11.68 6.47 -3.63
N VAL A 506 -11.49 5.21 -4.02
CA VAL A 506 -12.54 4.17 -3.98
C VAL A 506 -12.77 3.62 -2.57
N ILE A 507 -11.71 3.49 -1.78
CA ILE A 507 -11.70 2.92 -0.42
C ILE A 507 -10.75 3.80 0.42
N GLY A 508 -11.10 4.16 1.66
CA GLY A 508 -10.28 5.07 2.48
C GLY A 508 -10.56 6.56 2.29
N GLY A 509 -11.34 6.94 1.27
CA GLY A 509 -11.47 8.33 0.83
C GLY A 509 -10.21 8.85 0.12
N GLY A 510 -10.16 10.15 -0.19
CA GLY A 510 -9.04 10.79 -0.88
C GLY A 510 -9.37 11.27 -2.29
N GLU A 511 -8.36 11.77 -3.00
CA GLU A 511 -8.53 12.21 -4.40
C GLU A 511 -8.69 10.99 -5.32
N PRO A 512 -9.66 11.02 -6.25
CA PRO A 512 -9.85 9.93 -7.21
C PRO A 512 -8.64 9.78 -8.15
N GLU A 513 -8.13 8.56 -8.23
CA GLU A 513 -7.00 8.21 -9.08
C GLU A 513 -7.22 6.82 -9.70
N ILE A 514 -6.87 6.67 -10.98
CA ILE A 514 -6.81 5.40 -11.69
C ILE A 514 -5.43 5.34 -12.33
N ALA A 515 -4.68 4.28 -12.03
CA ALA A 515 -3.39 4.01 -12.64
C ALA A 515 -3.30 2.50 -12.93
N ILE A 516 -3.76 2.10 -14.11
CA ILE A 516 -3.86 0.69 -14.52
C ILE A 516 -2.90 0.42 -15.67
N TYR A 517 -2.19 -0.70 -15.57
CA TYR A 517 -1.12 -1.10 -16.46
C TYR A 517 -1.36 -2.51 -16.99
N ALA A 518 -0.99 -2.77 -18.25
CA ALA A 518 -1.05 -4.09 -18.85
C ALA A 518 0.10 -4.32 -19.83
N LYS A 519 0.79 -5.46 -19.73
CA LYS A 519 1.81 -5.82 -20.73
C LYS A 519 1.15 -6.11 -22.08
N LEU A 520 1.66 -5.50 -23.14
CA LEU A 520 1.23 -5.73 -24.51
C LEU A 520 2.24 -6.63 -25.23
N PRO A 521 1.78 -7.63 -26.00
CA PRO A 521 2.68 -8.51 -26.74
C PRO A 521 3.39 -7.77 -27.89
N SER A 522 2.76 -6.75 -28.48
CA SER A 522 3.37 -5.89 -29.50
C SER A 522 2.60 -4.59 -29.66
N PHE A 523 3.28 -3.56 -30.18
CA PHE A 523 2.69 -2.29 -30.61
C PHE A 523 3.28 -1.91 -31.97
N SER A 524 2.43 -1.72 -32.99
CA SER A 524 2.87 -1.52 -34.40
C SER A 524 2.32 -0.27 -35.07
N LYS A 525 1.45 0.48 -34.39
CA LYS A 525 0.82 1.71 -34.90
C LYS A 525 1.73 2.93 -34.70
N MET A 526 2.86 2.96 -35.42
CA MET A 526 3.82 4.06 -35.37
C MET A 526 4.10 4.65 -36.76
N PRO A 527 4.42 5.95 -36.86
CA PRO A 527 4.97 6.53 -38.07
C PRO A 527 6.27 5.82 -38.51
N LYS A 528 6.55 5.75 -39.81
CA LYS A 528 7.73 5.02 -40.35
C LYS A 528 9.08 5.54 -39.84
N PHE A 529 9.13 6.79 -39.40
CA PHE A 529 10.32 7.41 -38.83
C PHE A 529 10.51 7.11 -37.32
N MET A 530 9.59 6.37 -36.70
CA MET A 530 9.70 5.86 -35.34
C MET A 530 9.62 4.33 -35.32
N ARG A 531 10.36 3.69 -34.42
CA ARG A 531 10.28 2.24 -34.20
C ARG A 531 10.37 1.92 -32.72
N ALA A 532 9.65 0.93 -32.23
CA ALA A 532 9.87 0.42 -30.88
C ALA A 532 11.29 -0.15 -30.76
N ALA A 533 11.93 0.07 -29.61
CA ALA A 533 13.19 -0.58 -29.27
C ALA A 533 13.02 -2.11 -29.25
N LYS A 534 14.07 -2.84 -29.60
CA LYS A 534 14.05 -4.31 -29.54
C LYS A 534 14.05 -4.78 -28.09
N ASP A 535 13.40 -5.91 -27.83
CA ASP A 535 13.37 -6.58 -26.52
C ASP A 535 12.71 -5.79 -25.37
N ILE A 536 12.05 -4.66 -25.66
CA ILE A 536 11.21 -3.92 -24.70
C ILE A 536 9.74 -4.32 -24.89
N THR A 537 9.09 -4.71 -23.80
CA THR A 537 7.65 -5.04 -23.81
C THR A 537 6.84 -3.75 -23.65
N PRO A 538 6.01 -3.34 -24.62
CA PRO A 538 5.14 -2.19 -24.47
C PRO A 538 4.11 -2.40 -23.34
N GLU A 539 3.69 -1.33 -22.70
CA GLU A 539 2.72 -1.37 -21.60
C GLU A 539 1.52 -0.47 -21.91
N LEU A 540 0.32 -1.03 -21.94
CA LEU A 540 -0.93 -0.26 -21.94
C LEU A 540 -1.03 0.49 -20.61
N VAL A 541 -1.32 1.79 -20.69
CA VAL A 541 -1.50 2.67 -19.54
C VAL A 541 -2.91 3.27 -19.59
N LEU A 542 -3.67 3.13 -18.52
CA LEU A 542 -4.95 3.79 -18.31
C LEU A 542 -4.83 4.68 -17.08
N GLU A 543 -4.93 5.99 -17.28
CA GLU A 543 -4.71 6.99 -16.24
C GLU A 543 -5.92 7.91 -16.06
N PHE A 544 -6.25 8.18 -14.81
CA PHE A 544 -7.17 9.23 -14.41
C PHE A 544 -6.67 9.87 -13.12
N LYS A 545 -6.62 11.20 -13.07
CA LYS A 545 -6.32 11.94 -11.85
C LYS A 545 -7.13 13.21 -11.79
N LYS A 546 -7.72 13.48 -10.63
CA LYS A 546 -8.51 14.69 -10.39
C LYS A 546 -7.94 15.47 -9.22
N ALA A 547 -7.41 16.66 -9.51
CA ALA A 547 -6.90 17.61 -8.52
C ALA A 547 -7.71 18.92 -8.60
N GLY A 548 -8.63 19.12 -7.65
CA GLY A 548 -9.59 20.23 -7.72
C GLY A 548 -10.52 20.16 -8.94
N THR A 549 -10.48 21.17 -9.81
CA THR A 549 -11.22 21.19 -11.09
C THR A 549 -10.45 20.59 -12.26
N ASN A 550 -9.15 20.32 -12.09
CA ASN A 550 -8.30 19.79 -13.15
C ASN A 550 -8.47 18.27 -13.22
N ILE A 551 -8.83 17.77 -14.39
CA ILE A 551 -8.99 16.35 -14.69
C ILE A 551 -7.94 16.00 -15.74
N VAL A 552 -7.10 15.03 -15.43
CA VAL A 552 -6.23 14.34 -16.38
C VAL A 552 -6.83 12.97 -16.62
N SER A 553 -7.04 12.58 -17.87
CA SER A 553 -7.46 11.24 -18.21
C SER A 553 -6.90 10.82 -19.56
N ASP A 554 -6.16 9.72 -19.56
CA ASP A 554 -5.42 9.25 -20.71
C ASP A 554 -5.58 7.74 -20.88
N VAL A 555 -5.63 7.31 -22.14
CA VAL A 555 -5.45 5.91 -22.55
C VAL A 555 -4.25 5.89 -23.49
N GLY A 556 -3.26 5.07 -23.19
CA GLY A 556 -1.98 5.16 -23.86
C GLY A 556 -1.14 3.89 -23.81
N VAL A 557 0.05 3.97 -24.40
CA VAL A 557 1.06 2.92 -24.37
C VAL A 557 2.40 3.54 -24.00
N GLY A 558 3.03 3.04 -22.94
CA GLY A 558 4.42 3.33 -22.61
C GLY A 558 5.36 2.36 -23.31
N LEU A 559 6.41 2.86 -23.95
CA LEU A 559 7.48 2.06 -24.53
C LEU A 559 8.74 2.89 -24.76
N VAL A 560 9.87 2.24 -25.01
CA VAL A 560 11.07 2.90 -25.53
C VAL A 560 10.99 2.87 -27.05
N THR A 561 11.18 4.02 -27.70
CA THR A 561 11.23 4.12 -29.17
C THR A 561 12.55 4.66 -29.64
N HIS A 562 12.90 4.33 -30.88
CA HIS A 562 13.92 5.03 -31.64
C HIS A 562 13.27 5.96 -32.65
N LEU A 563 13.57 7.26 -32.54
CA LEU A 563 13.19 8.29 -33.49
C LEU A 563 14.31 8.54 -34.49
N LYS A 564 13.99 8.48 -35.77
CA LYS A 564 14.94 8.75 -36.85
C LYS A 564 14.83 10.19 -37.35
N VAL A 565 15.88 10.97 -37.13
CA VAL A 565 16.03 12.34 -37.64
C VAL A 565 17.20 12.38 -38.61
N GLY A 566 16.93 12.41 -39.91
CA GLY A 566 17.98 12.32 -40.92
C GLY A 566 18.80 11.03 -40.85
N LYS A 567 20.07 11.12 -40.43
CA LYS A 567 20.98 9.97 -40.23
C LYS A 567 21.08 9.52 -38.77
N ASP A 568 20.57 10.33 -37.84
CA ASP A 568 20.65 10.07 -36.42
C ASP A 568 19.46 9.23 -35.97
N GLU A 569 19.69 8.45 -34.93
CA GLU A 569 18.69 7.60 -34.31
C GLU A 569 18.71 7.86 -32.80
N LEU A 570 17.62 8.43 -32.29
CA LEU A 570 17.47 8.87 -30.90
C LEU A 570 16.62 7.87 -30.14
N GLU A 571 17.10 7.37 -29.02
CA GLU A 571 16.32 6.53 -28.11
C GLU A 571 15.52 7.43 -27.15
N LEU A 572 14.21 7.19 -27.04
CA LEU A 572 13.26 8.00 -26.29
C LEU A 572 12.42 7.12 -25.37
N GLU A 573 12.30 7.50 -24.11
CA GLU A 573 11.20 7.01 -23.26
C GLU A 573 9.91 7.65 -23.75
N THR A 574 9.06 6.86 -24.43
CA THR A 574 7.92 7.37 -25.19
C THR A 574 6.60 6.98 -24.55
N ALA A 575 5.79 7.98 -24.25
CA ALA A 575 4.39 7.83 -23.89
C ALA A 575 3.51 8.12 -25.12
N VAL A 576 2.82 7.10 -25.63
CA VAL A 576 1.82 7.23 -26.68
C VAL A 576 0.46 7.43 -26.02
N ARG A 577 -0.26 8.50 -26.35
CA ARG A 577 -1.58 8.81 -25.78
C ARG A 577 -2.60 8.98 -26.88
N THR A 578 -3.82 8.52 -26.66
CA THR A 578 -4.92 8.80 -27.57
C THR A 578 -5.41 10.23 -27.37
N VAL A 579 -5.58 10.97 -28.47
CA VAL A 579 -6.13 12.34 -28.46
C VAL A 579 -7.45 12.33 -29.21
N ALA A 580 -8.52 12.74 -28.53
CA ALA A 580 -9.84 12.85 -29.15
C ALA A 580 -9.93 14.10 -30.04
N SER A 581 -10.50 13.96 -31.23
CA SER A 581 -10.84 15.04 -32.16
C SER A 581 -12.30 14.92 -32.62
N GLU A 582 -12.83 15.96 -33.27
CA GLU A 582 -14.19 15.93 -33.82
C GLU A 582 -14.39 14.84 -34.89
N THR A 583 -13.31 14.41 -35.53
CA THR A 583 -13.32 13.43 -36.64
C THR A 583 -12.94 12.01 -36.20
N GLY A 584 -12.49 11.81 -34.95
CA GLY A 584 -12.10 10.49 -34.43
C GLY A 584 -11.08 10.57 -33.29
N VAL A 585 -10.19 9.58 -33.21
CA VAL A 585 -9.13 9.51 -32.20
C VAL A 585 -7.78 9.41 -32.90
N GLY A 586 -6.93 10.42 -32.70
CA GLY A 586 -5.54 10.45 -33.12
C GLY A 586 -4.60 9.89 -32.03
N LEU A 587 -3.30 9.88 -32.33
CA LEU A 587 -2.23 9.48 -31.41
C LEU A 587 -1.27 10.65 -31.19
N ASN A 588 -0.87 10.88 -29.95
CA ASN A 588 0.25 11.76 -29.62
C ASN A 588 1.36 10.95 -28.97
N PHE A 589 2.55 10.99 -29.53
CA PHE A 589 3.75 10.37 -29.01
C PHE A 589 4.57 11.45 -28.31
N ALA A 590 4.68 11.39 -26.99
CA ALA A 590 5.56 12.27 -26.21
C ALA A 590 6.80 11.49 -25.80
N GLY A 591 7.98 11.99 -26.12
CA GLY A 591 9.26 11.42 -25.72
C GLY A 591 10.18 12.47 -25.11
N ALA A 592 11.13 12.03 -24.28
CA ALA A 592 12.14 12.90 -23.72
C ALA A 592 13.55 12.28 -23.87
N LEU A 593 14.57 13.13 -23.96
CA LEU A 593 15.97 12.76 -23.85
C LEU A 593 16.77 13.86 -23.14
N ASP A 594 17.74 13.47 -22.33
CA ASP A 594 18.56 14.41 -21.55
C ASP A 594 19.43 15.29 -22.44
N VAL A 595 20.10 14.70 -23.43
CA VAL A 595 21.04 15.40 -24.33
C VAL A 595 20.93 14.85 -25.74
N TRP A 596 20.69 15.73 -26.71
CA TRP A 596 20.82 15.45 -28.14
C TRP A 596 22.09 16.10 -28.69
N GLU A 597 23.16 15.30 -28.78
CA GLU A 597 24.40 15.75 -29.43
C GLU A 597 24.19 15.90 -30.95
N HIS A 598 24.59 17.04 -31.49
CA HIS A 598 24.47 17.36 -32.92
C HIS A 598 23.01 17.38 -33.42
N ALA A 599 22.12 18.03 -32.66
CA ALA A 599 20.70 18.08 -32.96
C ALA A 599 20.43 18.60 -34.39
N PHE A 600 19.46 17.96 -35.07
CA PHE A 600 19.16 18.18 -36.49
C PHE A 600 20.35 17.99 -37.45
N ALA A 601 21.31 17.12 -37.09
CA ALA A 601 22.56 16.87 -37.82
C ALA A 601 23.53 18.08 -37.90
N LEU A 602 23.41 19.02 -36.96
CA LEU A 602 24.22 20.23 -36.91
C LEU A 602 25.41 20.05 -35.96
N LYS A 603 26.63 19.96 -36.53
CA LYS A 603 27.84 19.71 -35.73
C LYS A 603 28.17 20.89 -34.81
N GLY A 604 28.11 20.65 -33.50
CA GLY A 604 28.32 21.68 -32.47
C GLY A 604 27.03 22.31 -31.95
N PHE A 605 25.86 21.82 -32.39
CA PHE A 605 24.56 22.16 -31.85
C PHE A 605 24.12 21.06 -30.88
N THR A 606 24.12 21.34 -29.58
CA THR A 606 23.68 20.39 -28.55
C THR A 606 22.42 20.94 -27.90
N MET A 607 21.37 20.12 -27.84
CA MET A 607 20.17 20.42 -27.08
C MET A 607 20.16 19.59 -25.80
N GLU A 608 19.82 20.22 -24.68
CA GLU A 608 19.62 19.60 -23.37
C GLU A 608 18.12 19.64 -23.02
N ASP A 609 17.67 18.75 -22.14
CA ASP A 609 16.29 18.65 -21.66
C ASP A 609 15.27 18.59 -22.82
N VAL A 610 15.53 17.72 -23.79
CA VAL A 610 14.79 17.69 -25.05
C VAL A 610 13.48 16.93 -24.87
N ALA A 611 12.38 17.61 -25.16
CA ALA A 611 11.05 17.03 -25.30
C ALA A 611 10.66 16.95 -26.78
N VAL A 612 10.12 15.80 -27.18
CA VAL A 612 9.61 15.53 -28.52
C VAL A 612 8.14 15.20 -28.42
N SER A 613 7.30 15.79 -29.27
CA SER A 613 5.88 15.45 -29.42
C SER A 613 5.61 15.12 -30.87
N VAL A 614 4.98 14.00 -31.18
CA VAL A 614 4.54 13.66 -32.53
C VAL A 614 3.04 13.42 -32.51
N GLY A 615 2.27 14.28 -33.16
CA GLY A 615 0.83 14.10 -33.36
C GLY A 615 0.57 13.36 -34.66
N VAL A 616 -0.27 12.33 -34.61
CA VAL A 616 -0.81 11.61 -35.77
C VAL A 616 -2.32 11.74 -35.73
N ASP A 617 -2.87 12.50 -36.67
CA ASP A 617 -4.30 12.73 -36.77
C ASP A 617 -5.04 11.53 -37.38
N VAL A 618 -6.38 11.58 -37.31
CA VAL A 618 -7.28 10.51 -37.75
C VAL A 618 -7.15 10.23 -39.25
N ASP A 619 -6.81 11.25 -40.05
CA ASP A 619 -6.58 11.15 -41.49
C ASP A 619 -5.16 10.69 -41.86
N GLY A 620 -4.30 10.48 -40.86
CA GLY A 620 -2.90 10.08 -41.03
C GLY A 620 -1.95 11.24 -41.28
N SER A 621 -2.40 12.49 -41.19
CA SER A 621 -1.50 13.65 -41.15
C SER A 621 -0.66 13.63 -39.87
N VAL A 622 0.59 14.09 -39.99
CA VAL A 622 1.58 14.00 -38.93
C VAL A 622 2.16 15.37 -38.65
N SER A 623 2.29 15.72 -37.37
CA SER A 623 3.03 16.88 -36.88
C SER A 623 4.07 16.42 -35.86
N ALA A 624 5.23 17.05 -35.84
CA ALA A 624 6.31 16.75 -34.91
C ALA A 624 6.82 18.06 -34.29
N GLY A 625 6.69 18.20 -32.98
CA GLY A 625 7.23 19.28 -32.17
C GLY A 625 8.50 18.84 -31.45
N PHE A 626 9.48 19.74 -31.38
CA PHE A 626 10.70 19.61 -30.59
C PHE A 626 10.82 20.80 -29.66
N GLN A 627 11.23 20.55 -28.44
CA GLN A 627 11.52 21.58 -27.45
C GLN A 627 12.78 21.21 -26.68
N GLY A 628 13.65 22.16 -26.38
CA GLY A 628 14.82 21.91 -25.54
C GLY A 628 15.69 23.15 -25.37
N ASP A 629 16.63 23.10 -24.43
CA ASP A 629 17.53 24.20 -24.15
C ASP A 629 18.82 24.05 -24.96
N VAL A 630 19.23 25.11 -25.66
CA VAL A 630 20.45 25.16 -26.46
C VAL A 630 21.46 26.06 -25.77
N SER A 631 22.68 25.56 -25.59
CA SER A 631 23.82 26.35 -25.14
C SER A 631 24.86 26.46 -26.26
N LEU A 632 25.26 27.69 -26.60
CA LEU A 632 26.34 27.93 -27.57
C LEU A 632 27.72 27.87 -26.89
N LYS A 633 28.78 27.82 -27.71
CA LYS A 633 30.17 27.68 -27.23
C LYS A 633 30.68 28.86 -26.42
N ASP A 634 30.11 30.05 -26.63
CA ASP A 634 30.41 31.25 -25.85
C ASP A 634 30.02 31.13 -24.36
N GLY A 635 29.15 30.17 -24.02
CA GLY A 635 28.63 29.93 -22.66
C GLY A 635 27.67 31.02 -22.15
N SER A 636 27.66 32.20 -22.76
CA SER A 636 26.75 33.31 -22.45
C SER A 636 25.41 33.23 -23.16
N THR A 637 25.36 32.58 -24.33
CA THR A 637 24.14 32.50 -25.13
C THR A 637 23.42 31.18 -24.86
N LYS A 638 22.31 31.26 -24.12
CA LYS A 638 21.38 30.16 -23.88
C LYS A 638 19.98 30.55 -24.31
N PHE A 639 19.30 29.70 -25.06
CA PHE A 639 17.92 29.92 -25.46
C PHE A 639 17.16 28.60 -25.54
N ARG A 640 15.84 28.67 -25.36
CA ARG A 640 14.93 27.54 -25.53
C ARG A 640 14.51 27.50 -26.99
N LEU A 641 14.77 26.38 -27.66
CA LEU A 641 14.32 26.14 -29.02
C LEU A 641 12.95 25.45 -28.97
N GLU A 642 11.98 25.97 -29.72
CA GLU A 642 10.72 25.31 -30.03
C GLU A 642 10.60 25.19 -31.55
N ALA A 643 10.49 23.97 -32.06
CA ALA A 643 10.41 23.72 -33.50
C ALA A 643 9.19 22.86 -33.81
N LEU A 644 8.37 23.29 -34.77
CA LEU A 644 7.26 22.51 -35.30
C LEU A 644 7.58 22.10 -36.74
N VAL A 645 7.50 20.80 -37.01
CA VAL A 645 7.82 20.18 -38.30
C VAL A 645 6.59 19.40 -38.75
N THR A 646 6.17 19.60 -40.00
CA THR A 646 5.11 18.80 -40.63
C THR A 646 5.76 17.78 -41.57
N PRO A 647 6.06 16.56 -41.11
CA PRO A 647 6.74 15.57 -41.95
C PRO A 647 5.85 15.01 -43.05
N ASP A 648 6.48 14.61 -44.15
CA ASP A 648 5.84 13.76 -45.15
C ASP A 648 5.66 12.34 -44.58
N PRO A 649 4.41 11.84 -44.46
CA PRO A 649 4.15 10.51 -43.91
C PRO A 649 4.75 9.36 -44.75
N GLU A 650 5.12 9.60 -46.02
CA GLU A 650 5.80 8.60 -46.84
C GLU A 650 7.33 8.56 -46.65
N ALA A 651 7.93 9.62 -46.11
CA ALA A 651 9.37 9.75 -45.93
C ALA A 651 9.92 8.90 -44.77
N ALA A 652 11.12 8.33 -44.95
CA ALA A 652 11.77 7.46 -43.97
C ALA A 652 12.55 8.21 -42.87
N GLY A 653 12.04 9.35 -42.40
CA GLY A 653 12.70 10.22 -41.43
C GLY A 653 12.11 11.64 -41.47
N LEU A 654 12.23 12.39 -40.38
CA LEU A 654 11.87 13.81 -40.38
C LEU A 654 12.79 14.61 -41.34
N PRO A 655 12.27 15.66 -41.99
CA PRO A 655 13.07 16.48 -42.90
C PRO A 655 14.27 17.09 -42.17
N LYS A 656 15.40 17.15 -42.88
CA LYS A 656 16.60 17.87 -42.42
C LYS A 656 16.48 19.38 -42.60
N GLU A 657 15.54 19.78 -43.45
CA GLU A 657 15.29 21.17 -43.78
C GLU A 657 14.25 21.72 -42.82
N VAL A 658 14.69 22.56 -41.90
CA VAL A 658 13.86 23.14 -40.84
C VAL A 658 14.13 24.63 -40.78
N ILE A 659 13.05 25.38 -40.59
CA ILE A 659 13.10 26.80 -40.31
C ILE A 659 12.84 26.98 -38.83
N PHE A 660 13.75 27.67 -38.15
CA PHE A 660 13.58 28.02 -36.75
C PHE A 660 13.25 29.50 -36.64
N ASP A 661 12.19 29.83 -35.92
CA ASP A 661 11.85 31.17 -35.47
C ASP A 661 12.14 31.25 -33.97
N LEU A 662 13.11 32.07 -33.59
CA LEU A 662 13.67 32.14 -32.25
C LEU A 662 13.44 33.54 -31.68
N GLU A 663 12.91 33.62 -30.46
CA GLU A 663 12.78 34.87 -29.71
C GLU A 663 13.72 34.86 -28.51
N ALA A 664 14.55 35.90 -28.37
CA ALA A 664 15.38 36.09 -27.18
C ALA A 664 15.49 37.56 -26.77
N ASN A 665 15.87 37.79 -25.51
CA ASN A 665 16.02 39.15 -24.97
C ASN A 665 17.32 39.83 -25.42
N HIS A 666 18.34 39.04 -25.76
CA HIS A 666 19.68 39.52 -26.07
C HIS A 666 20.43 38.53 -26.97
N PHE A 667 21.10 39.06 -27.99
CA PHE A 667 22.10 38.34 -28.79
C PHE A 667 23.35 39.21 -28.95
N SER A 668 24.54 38.67 -28.71
CA SER A 668 25.79 39.33 -29.09
C SER A 668 26.16 38.98 -30.54
N LEU A 669 26.87 39.87 -31.24
CA LEU A 669 27.40 39.56 -32.58
C LEU A 669 28.33 38.33 -32.55
N GLU A 670 29.11 38.15 -31.48
CA GLU A 670 29.95 36.96 -31.30
C GLU A 670 29.12 35.69 -31.18
N GLY A 671 28.06 35.69 -30.35
CA GLY A 671 27.14 34.56 -30.21
C GLY A 671 26.39 34.23 -31.51
N LEU A 672 25.99 35.24 -32.29
CA LEU A 672 25.42 35.05 -33.62
C LEU A 672 26.41 34.42 -34.61
N MET A 673 27.69 34.75 -34.51
CA MET A 673 28.73 34.17 -35.37
C MET A 673 29.11 32.75 -34.96
N ASP A 674 29.09 32.44 -33.66
CA ASP A 674 29.22 31.07 -33.16
C ASP A 674 28.07 30.18 -33.66
N LEU A 675 26.85 30.72 -33.61
CA LEU A 675 25.67 30.07 -34.18
C LEU A 675 25.85 29.86 -35.69
N ALA A 676 26.25 30.91 -36.41
CA ALA A 676 26.54 30.84 -37.83
C ALA A 676 27.63 29.82 -38.19
N ASP A 677 28.66 29.67 -37.36
CA ASP A 677 29.76 28.73 -37.56
C ASP A 677 29.29 27.28 -37.50
N VAL A 678 28.38 26.97 -36.58
CA VAL A 678 27.73 25.66 -36.47
C VAL A 678 26.96 25.35 -37.76
N PHE A 679 26.22 26.33 -38.28
CA PHE A 679 25.36 26.16 -39.44
C PHE A 679 26.12 26.12 -40.77
N ILE A 680 27.01 27.09 -41.01
CA ILE A 680 27.86 27.15 -42.22
C ILE A 680 28.88 26.00 -42.23
N GLY A 681 29.37 25.58 -41.05
CA GLY A 681 30.27 24.43 -40.92
C GLY A 681 29.65 23.09 -41.33
N SER A 682 28.31 22.96 -41.23
CA SER A 682 27.57 21.73 -41.55
C SER A 682 27.45 21.43 -43.05
N THR A 683 27.61 22.44 -43.93
CA THR A 683 27.46 22.28 -45.40
C THR A 683 28.75 22.14 -46.17
N GLY A 684 29.88 22.47 -45.55
CA GLY A 684 31.23 22.13 -46.00
C GLY A 684 31.73 22.71 -47.33
N ASP A 685 30.89 23.28 -48.19
CA ASP A 685 31.28 23.62 -49.56
C ASP A 685 31.28 25.09 -49.95
N SER A 686 30.68 25.99 -49.16
CA SER A 686 30.74 27.43 -49.44
C SER A 686 32.17 27.97 -49.25
N LYS A 687 32.52 29.02 -50.02
CA LYS A 687 33.85 29.67 -49.90
C LYS A 687 34.09 30.21 -48.48
N VAL A 688 33.04 30.79 -47.89
CA VAL A 688 33.03 31.29 -46.51
C VAL A 688 33.23 30.15 -45.51
N ALA A 689 32.51 29.03 -45.66
CA ALA A 689 32.67 27.85 -44.79
C ALA A 689 34.09 27.29 -44.83
N LYS A 690 34.68 27.18 -46.02
CA LYS A 690 36.05 26.68 -46.21
C LYS A 690 37.08 27.58 -45.53
N ALA A 691 36.88 28.90 -45.57
CA ALA A 691 37.75 29.88 -44.90
C ALA A 691 37.56 29.94 -43.37
N ALA A 692 36.37 29.65 -42.86
CA ALA A 692 36.05 29.65 -41.43
C ALA A 692 36.57 28.39 -40.68
N ARG A 693 36.84 27.28 -41.39
CA ARG A 693 37.29 26.01 -40.80
C ARG A 693 38.50 26.17 -39.86
N GLY A 694 38.27 25.92 -38.56
CA GLY A 694 39.30 25.88 -37.52
C GLY A 694 39.63 27.23 -36.86
N LYS A 695 39.14 28.35 -37.39
CA LYS A 695 39.32 29.70 -36.80
C LYS A 695 38.01 30.36 -36.35
N GLY A 696 36.88 29.94 -36.94
CA GLY A 696 35.55 30.53 -36.73
C GLY A 696 35.30 31.77 -37.59
N LEU A 697 34.05 32.00 -37.99
CA LEU A 697 33.56 33.12 -38.79
C LEU A 697 33.90 34.45 -38.15
N TYR A 698 33.74 34.56 -36.82
CA TYR A 698 34.02 35.79 -36.08
C TYR A 698 35.46 36.29 -36.34
N LYS A 699 36.45 35.39 -36.30
CA LYS A 699 37.85 35.73 -36.60
C LYS A 699 38.16 35.77 -38.09
N THR A 700 37.52 34.92 -38.90
CA THR A 700 37.76 34.87 -40.35
C THR A 700 37.28 36.14 -41.05
N LEU A 701 36.13 36.69 -40.63
CA LEU A 701 35.59 37.95 -41.10
C LEU A 701 36.19 39.17 -40.37
N GLN A 702 37.17 38.95 -39.47
CA GLN A 702 37.85 39.98 -38.68
C GLN A 702 36.90 40.85 -37.84
N LEU A 703 35.77 40.28 -37.41
CA LEU A 703 34.76 40.97 -36.61
C LEU A 703 35.28 41.28 -35.19
N ASP A 704 36.39 40.68 -34.77
CA ASP A 704 37.12 41.01 -33.54
C ASP A 704 37.71 42.43 -33.54
N LYS A 705 37.73 43.10 -34.70
CA LYS A 705 38.09 44.51 -34.90
C LYS A 705 36.91 45.48 -34.84
N MET A 706 35.68 44.96 -34.73
CA MET A 706 34.46 45.75 -34.58
C MET A 706 34.25 46.12 -33.10
N PRO A 707 33.47 47.16 -32.80
CA PRO A 707 33.04 47.42 -31.43
C PRO A 707 32.14 46.29 -30.90
N LEU A 708 31.90 46.27 -29.59
CA LEU A 708 30.92 45.36 -29.00
C LEU A 708 29.52 45.71 -29.53
N ILE A 709 28.94 44.80 -30.31
CA ILE A 709 27.61 44.92 -30.90
C ILE A 709 26.69 43.89 -30.24
N GLU A 710 25.57 44.37 -29.73
CA GLU A 710 24.53 43.55 -29.10
C GLU A 710 23.17 43.91 -29.67
N PHE A 711 22.30 42.93 -29.81
CA PHE A 711 20.90 43.12 -30.17
C PHE A 711 20.05 42.85 -28.94
N VAL A 712 19.11 43.75 -28.64
CA VAL A 712 18.25 43.68 -27.44
C VAL A 712 16.78 43.92 -27.77
N GLU A 713 15.90 43.60 -26.81
CA GLU A 713 14.47 43.93 -26.85
C GLU A 713 14.22 45.38 -27.28
N PHE A 714 13.19 45.58 -28.09
CA PHE A 714 12.80 46.90 -28.58
C PHE A 714 11.35 47.21 -28.24
N LYS A 715 11.00 48.50 -28.29
CA LYS A 715 9.61 48.95 -28.19
C LYS A 715 9.15 49.47 -29.53
N ASP A 716 8.03 48.95 -30.03
CA ASP A 716 7.40 49.47 -31.24
C ASP A 716 6.71 50.82 -30.94
N LYS A 717 6.30 51.53 -32.01
CA LYS A 717 5.70 52.87 -31.99
C LYS A 717 4.41 52.96 -31.16
N ASP A 718 3.77 51.84 -30.86
CA ASP A 718 2.59 51.72 -30.01
C ASP A 718 2.91 51.45 -28.51
N GLY A 719 4.18 51.29 -28.17
CA GLY A 719 4.67 51.08 -26.81
C GLY A 719 4.74 49.61 -26.37
N THR A 720 4.38 48.65 -27.22
CA THR A 720 4.59 47.22 -26.97
C THR A 720 6.08 46.88 -27.00
N LYS A 721 6.50 45.95 -26.14
CA LYS A 721 7.88 45.44 -26.12
C LYS A 721 7.93 44.17 -26.96
N GLU A 722 8.85 44.12 -27.91
CA GLU A 722 9.12 42.95 -28.75
C GLU A 722 10.53 42.43 -28.47
N ASN A 723 10.64 41.09 -28.41
CA ASN A 723 11.91 40.39 -28.25
C ASN A 723 12.74 40.50 -29.55
N VAL A 724 14.04 40.21 -29.46
CA VAL A 724 14.86 40.04 -30.66
C VAL A 724 14.38 38.78 -31.38
N ARG A 725 14.01 38.92 -32.65
CA ARG A 725 13.60 37.80 -33.50
C ARG A 725 14.76 37.34 -34.37
N LEU A 726 15.02 36.05 -34.36
CA LEU A 726 16.07 35.40 -35.11
C LEU A 726 15.44 34.30 -35.98
N PHE A 727 15.60 34.43 -37.28
CA PHE A 727 15.17 33.45 -38.26
C PHE A 727 16.39 32.68 -38.76
N PHE A 728 16.30 31.36 -38.72
CA PHE A 728 17.31 30.48 -39.29
C PHE A 728 16.69 29.53 -40.31
N ALA A 729 17.31 29.41 -41.47
CA ALA A 729 16.97 28.39 -42.45
C ALA A 729 18.17 27.47 -42.74
N THR A 730 17.95 26.17 -42.59
CA THR A 730 18.88 25.14 -43.06
C THR A 730 19.05 25.18 -44.59
N PRO A 731 20.16 24.66 -45.15
CA PRO A 731 20.42 24.67 -46.59
C PRO A 731 19.32 23.93 -47.37
N GLY A 732 18.76 24.58 -48.38
CA GLY A 732 17.66 24.02 -49.20
C GLY A 732 16.26 24.43 -48.74
N ALA A 733 16.10 24.91 -47.49
CA ALA A 733 14.85 25.48 -47.04
C ALA A 733 14.57 26.81 -47.76
N SER A 734 13.31 27.00 -48.16
CA SER A 734 12.82 28.24 -48.75
C SER A 734 11.48 28.59 -48.13
N ASP A 735 11.38 29.81 -47.60
CA ASP A 735 10.12 30.36 -47.10
C ASP A 735 9.87 31.74 -47.70
N PRO A 736 8.89 31.86 -48.61
CA PRO A 736 8.49 33.13 -49.21
C PRO A 736 7.97 34.17 -48.20
N ALA A 737 7.41 33.75 -47.07
CA ALA A 737 6.88 34.65 -46.03
C ALA A 737 8.00 35.28 -45.19
N LEU A 738 9.11 34.55 -45.02
CA LEU A 738 10.30 35.02 -44.28
C LEU A 738 11.39 35.59 -45.19
N GLN A 739 11.16 35.61 -46.52
CA GLN A 739 12.13 36.04 -47.54
C GLN A 739 13.46 35.28 -47.48
N VAL A 740 13.42 34.01 -47.07
CA VAL A 740 14.62 33.17 -46.99
C VAL A 740 14.68 32.26 -48.21
N ASP A 741 15.71 32.43 -49.04
CA ASP A 741 16.01 31.62 -50.23
C ASP A 741 17.42 31.04 -50.10
N GLY A 742 17.52 29.80 -49.62
CA GLY A 742 18.79 29.16 -49.28
C GLY A 742 19.21 29.40 -47.82
N MET A 743 20.46 29.08 -47.50
CA MET A 743 20.98 29.24 -46.14
C MET A 743 21.09 30.72 -45.76
N GLY A 744 20.51 31.10 -44.62
CA GLY A 744 20.71 32.43 -44.05
C GLY A 744 20.32 32.53 -42.58
N ILE A 745 20.92 33.50 -41.89
CA ILE A 745 20.49 33.97 -40.57
C ILE A 745 19.94 35.38 -40.76
N GLY A 746 18.66 35.57 -40.46
CA GLY A 746 18.04 36.89 -40.34
C GLY A 746 17.83 37.23 -38.88
N LEU A 747 18.16 38.46 -38.46
CA LEU A 747 17.82 38.96 -37.13
C LEU A 747 17.19 40.34 -37.24
N ASP A 748 16.16 40.59 -36.45
CA ASP A 748 15.53 41.90 -36.28
C ASP A 748 15.55 42.27 -34.78
N GLY A 749 16.15 43.42 -34.45
CA GLY A 749 16.20 43.89 -33.07
C GLY A 749 16.84 45.26 -32.91
N ARG A 750 16.85 45.77 -31.67
CA ARG A 750 17.52 47.03 -31.36
C ARG A 750 19.00 46.81 -31.12
N MET A 751 19.82 47.43 -31.96
CA MET A 751 21.26 47.35 -31.92
C MET A 751 21.84 48.34 -30.89
N LYS A 752 22.62 47.78 -29.98
CA LYS A 752 23.52 48.49 -29.07
C LYS A 752 24.95 48.40 -29.59
N ILE A 753 25.63 49.54 -29.60
CA ILE A 753 27.07 49.63 -29.86
C ILE A 753 27.72 50.14 -28.58
N ALA A 754 28.67 49.37 -28.03
CA ALA A 754 29.35 49.66 -26.77
C ALA A 754 28.38 50.07 -25.63
N GLY A 755 27.27 49.33 -25.50
CA GLY A 755 26.27 49.50 -24.44
C GLY A 755 25.22 50.60 -24.67
N LYS A 756 25.28 51.39 -25.75
CA LYS A 756 24.29 52.41 -26.07
C LYS A 756 23.39 51.98 -27.22
N GLU A 757 22.08 52.17 -27.09
CA GLU A 757 21.11 51.92 -28.17
C GLU A 757 21.30 52.94 -29.28
N ILE A 758 21.63 52.49 -30.50
CA ILE A 758 21.94 53.36 -31.64
C ILE A 758 20.89 53.24 -32.74
N ALA A 759 20.45 52.03 -33.07
CA ALA A 759 19.57 51.78 -34.21
C ALA A 759 18.62 50.60 -33.95
N GLN A 760 17.53 50.54 -34.71
CA GLN A 760 16.81 49.29 -34.96
C GLN A 760 17.35 48.70 -36.26
N ALA A 761 17.85 47.47 -36.22
CA ALA A 761 18.64 46.92 -37.31
C ALA A 761 18.14 45.53 -37.71
N LYS A 762 18.12 45.31 -39.02
CA LYS A 762 17.96 44.00 -39.63
C LYS A 762 19.31 43.48 -40.05
N PHE A 763 19.76 42.43 -39.40
CA PHE A 763 20.99 41.74 -39.71
C PHE A 763 20.69 40.55 -40.62
N ASN A 764 21.47 40.40 -41.69
CA ASN A 764 21.39 39.25 -42.58
C ASN A 764 22.79 38.66 -42.78
N LEU A 765 22.93 37.37 -42.52
CA LEU A 765 24.09 36.59 -42.92
C LEU A 765 23.69 35.62 -44.03
N SER A 766 24.39 35.70 -45.15
CA SER A 766 24.23 34.80 -46.29
C SER A 766 25.56 34.17 -46.71
N GLU A 767 25.55 33.35 -47.77
CA GLU A 767 26.76 32.74 -48.33
C GLU A 767 27.77 33.76 -48.89
N THR A 768 27.35 35.00 -49.14
CA THR A 768 28.20 36.06 -49.73
C THR A 768 28.84 36.96 -48.67
N GLY A 769 28.31 37.00 -47.45
CA GLY A 769 28.81 37.85 -46.37
C GLY A 769 27.72 38.25 -45.39
N ILE A 770 28.08 39.23 -44.56
CA ILE A 770 27.21 39.90 -43.60
C ILE A 770 26.75 41.21 -44.20
N ASP A 771 25.46 41.50 -44.06
CA ASP A 771 24.86 42.80 -44.32
C ASP A 771 23.96 43.20 -43.15
N LEU A 772 23.88 44.49 -42.88
CA LEU A 772 23.00 45.06 -41.86
C LEU A 772 22.52 46.42 -42.33
N ASP A 773 21.21 46.54 -42.38
CA ASP A 773 20.52 47.81 -42.61
C ASP A 773 19.78 48.21 -41.33
N GLY A 774 19.95 49.45 -40.88
CA GLY A 774 19.31 49.90 -39.65
C GLY A 774 18.84 51.35 -39.68
N GLU A 775 17.65 51.58 -39.13
CA GLU A 775 17.08 52.89 -38.85
C GLU A 775 17.70 53.44 -37.54
N VAL A 776 18.36 54.59 -37.63
CA VAL A 776 19.02 55.22 -36.48
C VAL A 776 17.99 55.83 -35.52
N LEU A 777 18.08 55.46 -34.24
CA LEU A 777 17.15 55.90 -33.19
C LEU A 777 17.67 57.10 -32.38
N ILE A 778 18.92 57.51 -32.61
CA ILE A 778 19.56 58.61 -31.90
C ILE A 778 19.55 59.91 -32.72
N HIS A 779 19.27 61.02 -32.06
CA HIS A 779 19.39 62.36 -32.65
C HIS A 779 20.68 63.10 -32.22
N LYS A 780 21.48 62.47 -31.35
CA LYS A 780 22.70 63.05 -30.80
C LYS A 780 23.76 61.99 -30.49
N LEU A 781 24.98 62.21 -30.97
CA LEU A 781 26.15 61.39 -30.69
C LEU A 781 27.31 62.30 -30.28
N GLY A 782 27.62 62.34 -28.97
CA GLY A 782 28.56 63.32 -28.44
C GLY A 782 28.09 64.76 -28.68
N PRO A 783 28.91 65.65 -29.25
CA PRO A 783 28.51 67.01 -29.61
C PRO A 783 27.69 67.10 -30.90
N LEU A 784 27.63 66.03 -31.70
CA LEU A 784 26.97 66.04 -33.00
C LEU A 784 25.46 65.87 -32.86
N ASN A 785 24.70 66.79 -33.46
CA ASN A 785 23.27 66.57 -33.71
C ASN A 785 23.13 65.86 -35.06
N ILE A 786 22.42 64.74 -35.06
CA ILE A 786 22.30 63.80 -36.17
C ILE A 786 20.88 63.85 -36.72
N LYS A 787 20.76 63.92 -38.05
CA LYS A 787 19.52 63.80 -38.82
C LYS A 787 19.73 62.85 -40.01
N ASP A 788 18.63 62.31 -40.53
CA ASP A 788 18.59 61.49 -41.75
C ASP A 788 19.71 60.45 -41.81
N ALA A 789 19.81 59.68 -40.71
CA ALA A 789 20.92 58.80 -40.46
C ALA A 789 20.58 57.34 -40.77
N GLU A 790 21.46 56.70 -41.53
CA GLU A 790 21.36 55.29 -41.93
C GLU A 790 22.60 54.53 -41.44
N MET A 791 22.37 53.41 -40.75
CA MET A 791 23.45 52.49 -40.37
C MET A 791 23.67 51.47 -41.47
N ALA A 792 24.94 51.22 -41.79
CA ALA A 792 25.36 50.11 -42.62
C ALA A 792 26.51 49.34 -41.95
N MET A 793 26.43 48.01 -41.98
CA MET A 793 27.52 47.12 -41.59
C MET A 793 27.72 46.07 -42.67
N GLY A 794 28.96 45.85 -43.09
CA GLY A 794 29.28 44.82 -44.05
C GLY A 794 30.55 44.08 -43.69
N ALA A 795 30.58 42.78 -43.93
CA ALA A 795 31.80 41.97 -43.84
C ALA A 795 31.75 40.80 -44.83
N SER A 796 32.83 40.59 -45.57
CA SER A 796 32.94 39.47 -46.52
C SER A 796 34.36 38.90 -46.53
N LEU A 797 34.60 37.83 -47.30
CA LEU A 797 35.96 37.29 -47.47
C LEU A 797 36.87 38.20 -48.30
N THR A 798 36.30 39.11 -49.09
CA THR A 798 37.03 39.98 -50.02
C THR A 798 37.17 41.42 -49.53
N GLU A 799 36.34 41.83 -48.56
CA GLU A 799 36.29 43.19 -48.04
C GLU A 799 36.50 43.19 -46.52
N LEU A 800 37.21 44.19 -46.01
CA LEU A 800 37.39 44.36 -44.57
C LEU A 800 36.04 44.72 -43.92
N PRO A 801 35.79 44.25 -42.69
CA PRO A 801 34.56 44.58 -41.99
C PRO A 801 34.50 46.09 -41.75
N TYR A 802 33.32 46.66 -41.96
CA TYR A 802 33.05 48.07 -41.68
C TYR A 802 31.73 48.20 -40.91
N LEU A 803 31.68 49.22 -40.06
CA LEU A 803 30.45 49.71 -39.45
C LEU A 803 30.48 51.23 -39.57
N HIS A 804 29.55 51.78 -40.35
CA HIS A 804 29.45 53.22 -40.49
C HIS A 804 28.01 53.71 -40.42
N MET A 805 27.86 54.96 -40.00
CA MET A 805 26.62 55.70 -40.03
C MET A 805 26.79 56.87 -40.99
N ASN A 806 25.97 56.90 -42.03
CA ASN A 806 25.87 58.07 -42.89
C ASN A 806 24.79 58.96 -42.31
N ALA A 807 25.10 60.21 -42.01
CA ALA A 807 24.17 61.12 -41.36
C ALA A 807 24.39 62.58 -41.78
N ASP A 808 23.33 63.38 -41.71
CA ASP A 808 23.44 64.83 -41.74
C ASP A 808 23.76 65.33 -40.32
N VAL A 809 24.93 65.95 -40.17
CA VAL A 809 25.41 66.50 -38.90
C VAL A 809 25.51 68.01 -38.95
N LYS A 810 25.19 68.66 -37.83
CA LYS A 810 25.33 70.11 -37.70
C LYS A 810 26.63 70.50 -37.00
N ILE A 811 27.58 71.05 -37.75
CA ILE A 811 28.88 71.52 -37.24
C ILE A 811 29.06 73.00 -37.59
N LEU A 812 29.48 73.81 -36.61
CA LEU A 812 29.66 75.26 -36.74
C LEU A 812 28.43 76.01 -37.32
N GLY A 813 27.24 75.44 -37.16
CA GLY A 813 25.98 76.02 -37.64
C GLY A 813 25.54 75.57 -39.05
N LEU A 814 26.38 74.83 -39.78
CA LEU A 814 26.10 74.30 -41.12
C LEU A 814 25.68 72.82 -41.03
N GLU A 815 24.70 72.41 -41.84
CA GLU A 815 24.32 71.00 -42.01
C GLU A 815 25.21 70.40 -43.10
N GLN A 816 25.92 69.33 -42.76
CA GLN A 816 26.89 68.65 -43.63
C GLN A 816 26.69 67.14 -43.54
N LYS A 817 26.93 66.44 -44.65
CA LYS A 817 26.95 64.98 -44.66
C LYS A 817 28.23 64.51 -43.98
N ALA A 818 28.10 63.65 -42.98
CA ALA A 818 29.20 62.99 -42.33
C ALA A 818 29.07 61.48 -42.44
N LYS A 819 30.21 60.84 -42.68
CA LYS A 819 30.37 59.41 -42.46
C LYS A 819 31.03 59.22 -41.10
N ILE A 820 30.35 58.50 -40.21
CA ILE A 820 30.83 58.18 -38.87
C ILE A 820 31.21 56.71 -38.87
N ASP A 821 32.50 56.40 -38.78
CA ASP A 821 33.03 55.05 -38.73
C ASP A 821 33.21 54.59 -37.27
N PHE A 822 32.84 53.34 -36.99
CA PHE A 822 32.98 52.71 -35.68
C PHE A 822 33.97 51.55 -35.76
N SER A 823 34.96 51.53 -34.86
CA SER A 823 35.94 50.44 -34.73
C SER A 823 35.98 49.91 -33.30
N LYS A 824 36.83 48.91 -33.00
CA LYS A 824 36.95 48.39 -31.63
C LYS A 824 37.37 49.45 -30.60
N GLU A 825 38.30 50.32 -30.97
CA GLU A 825 38.99 51.21 -30.04
C GLU A 825 38.52 52.66 -30.17
N GLU A 826 38.13 53.08 -31.37
CA GLU A 826 37.80 54.46 -31.69
C GLU A 826 36.52 54.59 -32.52
N MET A 827 35.81 55.70 -32.31
CA MET A 827 34.82 56.21 -33.25
C MET A 827 35.38 57.46 -33.94
N GLY A 828 35.21 57.55 -35.25
CA GLY A 828 35.71 58.66 -36.03
C GLY A 828 34.67 59.19 -36.99
N PHE A 829 34.73 60.49 -37.30
CA PHE A 829 33.99 61.02 -38.43
C PHE A 829 34.90 61.89 -39.28
N THR A 830 34.65 61.87 -40.58
CA THR A 830 35.32 62.76 -41.53
C THR A 830 34.26 63.54 -42.29
N ILE A 831 34.48 64.84 -42.40
CA ILE A 831 33.72 65.74 -43.25
C ILE A 831 34.69 66.41 -44.19
N GLU A 832 34.41 66.30 -45.48
CA GLU A 832 35.17 66.92 -46.54
C GLU A 832 34.25 67.93 -47.22
N ASP A 833 34.66 69.19 -47.27
CA ASP A 833 33.89 70.26 -47.90
C ASP A 833 34.78 71.07 -48.86
N ASP A 834 34.32 71.18 -50.10
CA ASP A 834 35.02 71.87 -51.18
C ASP A 834 34.52 73.30 -51.30
N PHE A 835 35.33 74.26 -50.84
CA PHE A 835 35.01 75.68 -50.95
C PHE A 835 35.41 76.25 -52.33
N GLY A 836 34.74 75.74 -53.37
CA GLY A 836 35.02 76.12 -54.77
C GLY A 836 36.41 75.65 -55.24
N GLN A 837 37.15 76.49 -55.98
CA GLN A 837 38.54 76.20 -56.39
C GLN A 837 39.60 76.67 -55.37
N ALA A 838 39.18 77.23 -54.23
CA ALA A 838 40.07 78.00 -53.36
C ALA A 838 40.84 77.13 -52.34
N PHE A 839 40.15 76.19 -51.69
CA PHE A 839 40.73 75.20 -50.78
C PHE A 839 39.69 74.12 -50.42
N THR A 840 40.18 72.95 -50.00
CA THR A 840 39.36 71.89 -49.40
C THR A 840 39.54 71.91 -47.88
N SER A 841 38.44 71.79 -47.14
CA SER A 841 38.40 71.67 -45.69
C SER A 841 38.13 70.23 -45.31
N ILE A 842 39.06 69.60 -44.60
CA ILE A 842 38.88 68.27 -44.04
C ILE A 842 38.79 68.40 -42.52
N VAL A 843 37.61 68.07 -41.99
CA VAL A 843 37.38 67.94 -40.55
C VAL A 843 37.41 66.46 -40.23
N SER A 844 38.47 66.00 -39.55
CA SER A 844 38.55 64.65 -39.02
C SER A 844 38.51 64.72 -37.51
N ALA A 845 37.56 64.00 -36.90
CA ALA A 845 37.51 63.89 -35.45
C ALA A 845 37.53 62.43 -35.04
N ARG A 846 38.25 62.13 -33.95
CA ARG A 846 38.34 60.79 -33.37
C ARG A 846 38.09 60.86 -31.88
N ALA A 847 37.39 59.87 -31.35
CA ALA A 847 37.18 59.69 -29.92
C ALA A 847 37.38 58.23 -29.55
N ASP A 848 37.81 58.00 -28.31
CA ASP A 848 37.76 56.66 -27.70
C ASP A 848 36.33 56.11 -27.81
N MET A 849 36.22 54.78 -27.93
CA MET A 849 34.94 54.07 -28.05
C MET A 849 34.12 54.13 -26.73
N ASN A 850 33.56 55.31 -26.43
CA ASN A 850 32.65 55.59 -25.33
C ASN A 850 31.49 56.48 -25.83
N PRO A 851 30.43 55.90 -26.40
CA PRO A 851 29.34 56.67 -27.02
C PRO A 851 28.45 57.43 -26.02
N ALA A 852 28.65 57.26 -24.71
CA ALA A 852 27.96 58.01 -23.66
C ALA A 852 28.59 59.40 -23.43
N LYS A 853 29.92 59.50 -23.53
CA LYS A 853 30.70 60.75 -23.41
C LYS A 853 31.96 60.67 -24.28
N PRO A 854 31.83 60.71 -25.62
CA PRO A 854 33.00 60.69 -26.48
C PRO A 854 33.75 62.01 -26.35
N ASP A 855 35.06 61.93 -26.07
CA ASP A 855 35.96 63.09 -26.10
C ASP A 855 36.63 63.10 -27.48
N PHE A 856 36.29 64.08 -28.30
CA PHE A 856 36.72 64.12 -29.70
C PHE A 856 37.96 64.98 -29.85
N ASP A 857 39.06 64.35 -30.25
CA ASP A 857 40.21 65.04 -30.82
C ASP A 857 39.87 65.43 -32.26
N VAL A 858 39.76 66.73 -32.49
CA VAL A 858 39.41 67.30 -33.80
C VAL A 858 40.65 67.83 -34.50
N LEU A 859 40.95 67.27 -35.67
CA LEU A 859 41.91 67.79 -36.61
C LEU A 859 41.17 68.55 -37.73
N LEU A 860 41.52 69.82 -37.88
CA LEU A 860 41.08 70.67 -38.99
C LEU A 860 42.25 70.83 -39.94
N GLU A 861 42.13 70.26 -41.14
CA GLU A 861 43.10 70.41 -42.20
C GLU A 861 42.52 71.26 -43.33
N PHE A 862 43.26 72.29 -43.73
CA PHE A 862 42.95 73.11 -44.90
C PHE A 862 44.01 72.84 -45.95
N GLN A 863 43.60 72.54 -47.18
CA GLN A 863 44.51 72.30 -48.30
C GLN A 863 44.28 73.36 -49.38
N GLY A 864 45.25 74.24 -49.64
CA GLY A 864 45.18 75.24 -50.72
C GLY A 864 46.21 76.39 -50.64
N ASP A 865 46.55 76.99 -51.79
CA ASP A 865 47.61 78.01 -51.94
C ASP A 865 47.32 79.38 -51.26
N LEU A 866 46.09 79.61 -50.78
CA LEU A 866 45.64 80.88 -50.17
C LEU A 866 45.75 80.93 -48.63
N LEU A 867 46.32 79.89 -48.02
CA LEU A 867 46.35 79.62 -46.57
C LEU A 867 46.86 80.78 -45.71
N ASP A 868 47.91 81.49 -46.14
CA ASP A 868 48.53 82.55 -45.32
C ASP A 868 47.65 83.81 -45.14
N THR A 869 46.68 84.04 -46.03
CA THR A 869 45.85 85.27 -45.99
C THR A 869 44.57 85.08 -45.15
N VAL A 870 44.12 83.84 -44.98
CA VAL A 870 42.84 83.51 -44.33
C VAL A 870 43.02 83.25 -42.83
N LEU A 871 44.18 82.73 -42.40
CA LEU A 871 44.48 82.38 -41.00
C LEU A 871 44.27 83.54 -40.01
N GLY A 872 44.61 84.78 -40.39
CA GLY A 872 44.41 85.95 -39.52
C GLY A 872 42.94 86.35 -39.30
N GLY A 873 42.02 85.93 -40.17
CA GLY A 873 40.58 86.15 -40.03
C GLY A 873 39.91 85.08 -39.15
N ILE A 874 40.35 83.83 -39.29
CA ILE A 874 39.82 82.68 -38.53
C ILE A 874 40.18 82.79 -37.05
N GLU A 875 41.40 83.18 -36.70
CA GLU A 875 41.83 83.30 -35.30
C GLU A 875 40.99 84.31 -34.50
N LYS A 876 40.45 85.33 -35.19
CA LYS A 876 39.61 86.37 -34.58
C LYS A 876 38.15 85.94 -34.38
N GLU A 877 37.60 85.14 -35.28
CA GLU A 877 36.26 84.53 -35.13
C GLU A 877 36.30 83.33 -34.15
N LEU A 878 37.35 82.52 -34.18
CA LEU A 878 37.54 81.38 -33.26
C LEU A 878 37.63 81.86 -31.80
N ASN A 879 38.39 82.93 -31.52
CA ASN A 879 38.46 83.54 -30.18
C ASN A 879 37.13 84.13 -29.72
N LYS A 880 36.28 84.59 -30.65
CA LYS A 880 34.94 85.10 -30.37
C LYS A 880 33.97 83.96 -30.04
N PHE A 881 34.07 82.84 -30.75
CA PHE A 881 33.31 81.61 -30.52
C PHE A 881 33.70 80.93 -29.20
N ILE A 882 34.99 80.89 -28.87
CA ILE A 882 35.53 80.38 -27.59
C ILE A 882 35.06 81.25 -26.41
N ALA A 883 35.04 82.58 -26.58
CA ALA A 883 34.52 83.50 -25.56
C ALA A 883 33.01 83.34 -25.32
N GLN A 884 32.24 83.00 -26.35
CA GLN A 884 30.80 82.72 -26.24
C GLN A 884 30.54 81.40 -25.50
N TYR A 885 31.31 80.35 -25.78
CA TYR A 885 31.24 79.07 -25.05
C TYR A 885 31.63 79.21 -23.56
N LYS A 886 32.56 80.12 -23.23
CA LYS A 886 32.94 80.37 -21.82
C LYS A 886 31.78 80.94 -20.99
N GLY A 887 30.93 81.78 -21.61
CA GLY A 887 29.70 82.29 -20.99
C GLY A 887 28.63 81.21 -20.81
N ASP A 888 28.48 80.30 -21.77
CA ASP A 888 27.55 79.17 -21.69
C ASP A 888 28.03 78.09 -20.70
N VAL A 889 29.35 77.90 -20.55
CA VAL A 889 29.95 77.03 -19.54
C VAL A 889 29.79 77.60 -18.13
N GLU A 890 29.94 78.91 -17.93
CA GLU A 890 29.66 79.55 -16.62
C GLU A 890 28.16 79.52 -16.26
N ALA A 891 27.27 79.62 -17.26
CA ALA A 891 25.83 79.43 -17.06
C ALA A 891 25.49 77.97 -16.75
N ALA A 892 26.10 77.02 -17.47
CA ALA A 892 25.95 75.59 -17.25
C ALA A 892 26.56 75.14 -15.90
N GLU A 893 27.66 75.74 -15.42
CA GLU A 893 28.19 75.50 -14.08
C GLU A 893 27.23 75.98 -12.99
N LYS A 894 26.56 77.12 -13.20
CA LYS A 894 25.53 77.64 -12.30
C LYS A 894 24.26 76.79 -12.29
N ASP A 895 23.86 76.28 -13.45
CA ASP A 895 22.73 75.36 -13.58
C ASP A 895 23.08 73.95 -13.09
N LEU A 896 24.34 73.53 -13.22
CA LEU A 896 24.89 72.32 -12.61
C LEU A 896 24.99 72.45 -11.09
N GLU A 897 25.32 73.61 -10.53
CA GLU A 897 25.25 73.86 -9.09
C GLU A 897 23.81 73.84 -8.57
N LYS A 898 22.86 74.42 -9.32
CA LYS A 898 21.42 74.31 -8.98
C LYS A 898 20.88 72.89 -9.13
N ALA A 899 21.33 72.15 -10.15
CA ALA A 899 20.96 70.77 -10.38
C ALA A 899 21.60 69.85 -9.33
N LYS A 900 22.87 70.05 -8.97
CA LYS A 900 23.54 69.39 -7.83
C LYS A 900 22.77 69.66 -6.55
N LYS A 901 22.33 70.89 -6.29
CA LYS A 901 21.53 71.20 -5.09
C LYS A 901 20.16 70.51 -5.08
N LYS A 902 19.52 70.34 -6.26
CA LYS A 902 18.28 69.56 -6.42
C LYS A 902 18.52 68.06 -6.30
N VAL A 903 19.64 67.56 -6.83
CA VAL A 903 20.05 66.15 -6.72
C VAL A 903 20.41 65.85 -5.29
N ASP A 904 21.16 66.69 -4.58
CA ASP A 904 21.45 66.54 -3.14
C ASP A 904 20.17 66.59 -2.28
N ASP A 905 19.18 67.41 -2.67
CA ASP A 905 17.87 67.47 -2.00
C ASP A 905 16.98 66.24 -2.31
N GLU A 906 17.04 65.68 -3.52
CA GLU A 906 16.38 64.41 -3.90
C GLU A 906 17.11 63.20 -3.32
N GLU A 907 18.44 63.21 -3.28
CA GLU A 907 19.28 62.19 -2.66
C GLU A 907 19.06 62.17 -1.15
N LYS A 908 18.83 63.32 -0.50
CA LYS A 908 18.30 63.37 0.87
C LYS A 908 16.89 62.81 1.00
N LYS A 909 16.00 62.97 0.02
CA LYS A 909 14.67 62.36 0.04
C LYS A 909 14.73 60.85 -0.16
N VAL A 910 15.61 60.39 -1.06
CA VAL A 910 15.89 58.98 -1.32
C VAL A 910 16.55 58.36 -0.10
N ASP A 911 17.56 58.97 0.51
CA ASP A 911 18.17 58.52 1.76
C ASP A 911 17.17 58.50 2.92
N ASN A 912 16.28 59.48 3.01
CA ASN A 912 15.20 59.46 4.00
C ASN A 912 14.15 58.38 3.70
N ALA A 913 13.89 58.08 2.41
CA ALA A 913 13.00 57.01 1.97
C ALA A 913 13.63 55.62 2.18
N ILE A 914 14.93 55.48 1.94
CA ILE A 914 15.73 54.28 2.23
C ILE A 914 15.80 54.09 3.74
N LYS A 915 16.12 55.10 4.54
CA LYS A 915 16.07 55.00 6.02
C LYS A 915 14.67 54.67 6.54
N LYS A 916 13.61 55.18 5.90
CA LYS A 916 12.23 54.83 6.24
C LYS A 916 11.92 53.39 5.82
N ALA A 917 12.34 52.96 4.65
CA ALA A 917 12.18 51.59 4.15
C ALA A 917 13.00 50.59 4.97
N GLU A 918 14.20 50.92 5.40
CA GLU A 918 15.02 50.14 6.33
C GLU A 918 14.40 50.12 7.73
N ALA A 919 13.83 51.23 8.22
CA ALA A 919 13.11 51.25 9.49
C ALA A 919 11.79 50.46 9.44
N ASP A 920 11.09 50.47 8.31
CA ASP A 920 9.86 49.71 8.08
C ASP A 920 10.16 48.23 7.83
N ALA A 921 11.23 47.91 7.11
CA ALA A 921 11.77 46.56 6.98
C ALA A 921 12.23 46.04 8.33
N LYS A 922 12.96 46.83 9.14
CA LYS A 922 13.34 46.45 10.50
C LYS A 922 12.13 46.28 11.42
N LYS A 923 11.09 47.12 11.33
CA LYS A 923 9.82 46.90 12.05
C LYS A 923 9.09 45.65 11.57
N ALA A 924 9.17 45.31 10.28
CA ALA A 924 8.58 44.10 9.72
C ALA A 924 9.36 42.87 10.20
N THR A 925 10.69 42.91 10.17
CA THR A 925 11.57 41.89 10.74
C THR A 925 11.36 41.75 12.24
N ASP A 926 11.29 42.83 13.02
CA ASP A 926 10.98 42.79 14.46
C ASP A 926 9.57 42.22 14.73
N LYS A 927 8.60 42.46 13.84
CA LYS A 927 7.25 41.84 13.92
C LYS A 927 7.30 40.35 13.57
N ILE A 928 8.08 39.96 12.58
CA ILE A 928 8.29 38.56 12.18
C ILE A 928 9.06 37.84 13.30
N GLU A 929 10.11 38.42 13.86
CA GLU A 929 10.84 37.88 15.01
C GLU A 929 9.98 37.82 16.27
N LYS A 930 9.12 38.81 16.53
CA LYS A 930 8.12 38.70 17.61
C LYS A 930 7.08 37.62 17.32
N ALA A 931 6.67 37.43 16.06
CA ALA A 931 5.77 36.36 15.68
C ALA A 931 6.44 34.99 15.80
N ILE A 932 7.69 34.85 15.39
CA ILE A 932 8.53 33.65 15.57
C ILE A 932 8.77 33.40 17.05
N ALA A 933 9.08 34.41 17.86
CA ALA A 933 9.24 34.26 19.32
C ALA A 933 7.92 33.89 20.01
N LYS A 934 6.78 34.37 19.49
CA LYS A 934 5.44 33.99 19.97
C LYS A 934 5.09 32.56 19.56
N VAL A 935 5.39 32.15 18.33
CA VAL A 935 5.24 30.78 17.85
C VAL A 935 6.15 29.83 18.62
N ASN A 936 7.43 30.18 18.82
CA ASN A 936 8.37 29.40 19.62
C ASN A 936 8.00 29.38 21.11
N GLY A 937 7.41 30.45 21.64
CA GLY A 937 6.86 30.49 23.00
C GLY A 937 5.60 29.63 23.14
N ILE A 938 4.74 29.60 22.13
CA ILE A 938 3.58 28.69 22.05
C ILE A 938 4.07 27.25 21.92
N GLN A 939 5.06 26.97 21.07
CA GLN A 939 5.69 25.67 20.91
C GLN A 939 6.32 25.21 22.21
N LYS A 940 7.04 26.10 22.92
CA LYS A 940 7.59 25.80 24.24
C LYS A 940 6.50 25.57 25.29
N THR A 941 5.38 26.28 25.22
CA THR A 941 4.24 26.05 26.13
C THR A 941 3.50 24.75 25.79
N ILE A 942 3.46 24.35 24.52
CA ILE A 942 2.93 23.07 24.06
C ILE A 942 3.85 21.95 24.57
N ASN A 943 5.15 22.06 24.34
CA ASN A 943 6.15 21.09 24.80
C ASN A 943 6.18 21.02 26.35
N ASP A 944 6.16 22.14 27.07
CA ASP A 944 6.09 22.17 28.55
C ASP A 944 4.74 21.59 29.07
N LYS A 945 3.66 21.64 28.28
CA LYS A 945 2.39 21.00 28.60
C LYS A 945 2.38 19.52 28.24
N GLU A 946 3.03 19.10 27.16
CA GLU A 946 3.27 17.69 26.82
C GLU A 946 4.16 17.04 27.88
N ASP A 947 5.24 17.71 28.29
CA ASP A 947 6.12 17.25 29.36
C ASP A 947 5.40 17.17 30.72
N LYS A 948 4.53 18.14 31.05
CA LYS A 948 3.69 18.07 32.27
C LYS A 948 2.54 17.06 32.20
N VAL A 949 2.12 16.67 31.01
CA VAL A 949 1.16 15.58 30.79
C VAL A 949 1.88 14.23 30.91
N HIS A 950 3.16 14.16 30.54
CA HIS A 950 4.03 13.00 30.75
C HIS A 950 4.53 12.85 32.20
N ASP A 951 4.71 13.93 32.95
CA ASP A 951 5.12 13.88 34.38
C ASP A 951 3.94 13.63 35.36
N LYS A 952 2.72 13.46 34.83
CA LYS A 952 1.51 13.08 35.59
C LYS A 952 0.88 11.76 35.13
N SER A 953 1.60 10.97 34.34
CA SER A 953 1.27 9.58 34.01
C SER A 953 2.26 8.62 34.64
#